data_AF-A0A1M5RE74-F1
#
_entry.id   AF-A0A1M5RE74-F1
#
_cell.length_a   1.000
_cell.length_b   1.000
_cell.length_c   1.000
_cell.angle_alpha   90.00
_cell.angle_beta   90.00
_cell.angle_gamma   90.00
#
_symmetry.space_group_name_H-M   'P 1'
#
loop_
_entity.id
_entity.type
_entity.pdbx_description
1 polymer ?
#
loop_
_entity_poly.entity_id
_entity_poly.type
_entity_poly.pdbx_seq_one_letter_code
_entity_poly.pdbx_strand_id
1 'polypeptide(L)'
;MVDWITSCNINEYDVDGAFKKLEKLNWKQSTNIEVGDTVYIYVGAPVQAIRYKCLATKVNLEETEIVDLEFVIDSSNYVKHGRYMELQLIETYKNPLLNRNLLMENGLKSVQGPSRVNEELAAYILASTESIGSSKIRKVNPTVSPVPEDSEIEVLLSGRLDEVIDVLIKQFIQNIPKVQSNEQELEVLRVKFVEDYKIQSIINMKKENYVVGLGRKDTFCYRIENELQGLGNIHGAPSTKFGLYYGKSGEDTEEKYRNTKKYGDDPERAFEKIKEEIVMLLIAGQNKDFNAIRSSVLPPLFRGKILAIYFPEDYLCIFSDDHLEYFMMKLGIDMNLEDDTIDKQCKLLEWKASRHELKDWNTHLFSNFLYTSFGRPFEENKKLKDLQDERDKNYPRDYVSKLGINVSMWKDLIQKPNVFTEADVAFMKRLYVADNHAATCNDLGIQDGVSSSSYITPVVSLAKRVVEEANIQPIYGTDGKRTWWRILFWGSYKEDGHFEWKLRPKLAKALASIYPELDNIRNVEIEEQEDYNLVEELKQASLSGAEGGFQYAGKPKKKQPPTYTNGHRTYPRDRQTAINALTHAHYECEIDIDHPSFIRKKSDKKYTEPHHLVPMAYSDKFDVCLDVEENIVSLCSNCHNQIHYGRDAKDLLEQLYEERKLALKSVGIVITLEQLISMYSVVF
;
A
#
# COMPACT_ATOMS: atom_id res chain seq x y z
N MET A 1 25.00 -26.92 18.19
CA MET A 1 24.29 -26.61 16.95
C MET A 1 23.86 -25.18 17.01
N VAL A 2 24.47 -24.37 16.15
CA VAL A 2 24.21 -22.95 15.99
C VAL A 2 23.71 -22.72 14.57
N ASP A 3 22.74 -21.84 14.44
CA ASP A 3 22.16 -21.50 13.14
C ASP A 3 22.88 -20.27 12.56
N TRP A 4 23.15 -20.33 11.25
CA TRP A 4 23.85 -19.29 10.50
C TRP A 4 23.09 -18.93 9.23
N ILE A 5 23.19 -17.69 8.77
CA ILE A 5 22.74 -17.25 7.45
C ILE A 5 23.97 -16.82 6.66
N THR A 6 24.15 -17.36 5.45
CA THR A 6 25.16 -16.92 4.48
C THR A 6 24.48 -16.44 3.21
N SER A 7 25.11 -15.54 2.46
CA SER A 7 24.53 -14.98 1.24
C SER A 7 25.10 -15.61 -0.03
N CYS A 8 24.25 -15.73 -1.04
CA CYS A 8 24.59 -16.13 -2.40
C CYS A 8 24.23 -15.02 -3.38
N ASN A 9 25.21 -14.56 -4.16
CA ASN A 9 24.98 -13.68 -5.30
C ASN A 9 24.74 -14.55 -6.54
N ILE A 10 23.51 -14.51 -7.07
CA ILE A 10 23.14 -15.32 -8.24
C ILE A 10 23.85 -14.91 -9.53
N ASN A 11 24.45 -13.72 -9.57
CA ASN A 11 25.28 -13.31 -10.70
C ASN A 11 26.68 -13.93 -10.67
N GLU A 12 27.08 -14.51 -9.53
CA GLU A 12 28.39 -15.14 -9.35
C GLU A 12 28.29 -16.67 -9.32
N TYR A 13 27.22 -17.21 -8.73
CA TYR A 13 27.02 -18.65 -8.58
C TYR A 13 25.53 -19.04 -8.68
N ASP A 14 25.22 -19.97 -9.58
CA ASP A 14 23.89 -20.55 -9.78
C ASP A 14 23.58 -21.61 -8.70
N VAL A 15 23.28 -21.15 -7.49
CA VAL A 15 22.95 -22.04 -6.36
C VAL A 15 21.70 -22.88 -6.62
N ASP A 16 20.75 -22.37 -7.42
CA ASP A 16 19.52 -23.07 -7.78
C ASP A 16 19.80 -24.22 -8.77
N GLY A 17 20.65 -23.99 -9.77
CA GLY A 17 21.16 -25.02 -10.67
C GLY A 17 21.99 -26.06 -9.94
N ALA A 18 22.84 -25.60 -9.02
CA ALA A 18 23.72 -26.46 -8.23
C ALA A 18 22.91 -27.44 -7.38
N PHE A 19 21.95 -26.97 -6.58
CA PHE A 19 21.10 -27.85 -5.76
C PHE A 19 20.07 -28.68 -6.54
N LYS A 20 19.84 -28.38 -7.84
CA LYS A 20 19.06 -29.28 -8.71
C LYS A 20 19.84 -30.53 -9.12
N LYS A 21 21.18 -30.47 -9.17
CA LYS A 21 22.02 -31.61 -9.59
C LYS A 21 22.86 -32.22 -8.47
N LEU A 22 23.20 -31.44 -7.45
CA LEU A 22 24.09 -31.80 -6.36
C LEU A 22 23.35 -31.74 -5.02
N GLU A 23 23.47 -32.79 -4.21
CA GLU A 23 22.93 -32.81 -2.85
C GLU A 23 23.82 -32.07 -1.84
N LYS A 24 25.07 -31.79 -2.24
CA LYS A 24 26.11 -31.18 -1.43
C LYS A 24 26.92 -30.19 -2.25
N LEU A 25 27.33 -29.08 -1.64
CA LEU A 25 28.17 -28.05 -2.26
C LEU A 25 29.36 -27.74 -1.36
N ASN A 26 30.48 -27.34 -1.96
CA ASN A 26 31.53 -26.67 -1.21
C ASN A 26 31.27 -25.16 -1.17
N TRP A 27 31.24 -24.59 0.02
CA TRP A 27 31.00 -23.16 0.24
C TRP A 27 32.18 -22.52 0.92
N LYS A 28 32.45 -21.25 0.62
CA LYS A 28 33.49 -20.48 1.32
C LYS A 28 33.17 -20.39 2.81
N GLN A 29 34.16 -20.66 3.65
CA GLN A 29 34.03 -20.54 5.10
C GLN A 29 34.86 -19.36 5.63
N SER A 30 34.20 -18.23 5.90
CA SER A 30 34.83 -17.03 6.50
C SER A 30 34.55 -16.87 8.00
N THR A 31 33.85 -17.83 8.62
CA THR A 31 33.44 -17.80 10.04
C THR A 31 33.67 -19.16 10.72
N ASN A 32 33.54 -19.19 12.04
CA ASN A 32 33.75 -20.39 12.87
C ASN A 32 32.51 -21.31 12.92
N ILE A 33 31.97 -21.67 11.76
CA ILE A 33 30.94 -22.71 11.62
C ILE A 33 31.57 -24.07 11.95
N GLU A 34 30.89 -24.89 12.75
CA GLU A 34 31.33 -26.23 13.15
C GLU A 34 30.54 -27.33 12.44
N VAL A 35 31.07 -28.56 12.44
CA VAL A 35 30.34 -29.72 11.89
C VAL A 35 29.07 -29.95 12.71
N GLY A 36 27.93 -30.02 12.02
CA GLY A 36 26.60 -30.17 12.62
C GLY A 36 25.79 -28.88 12.72
N ASP A 37 26.37 -27.72 12.43
CA ASP A 37 25.63 -26.45 12.41
C ASP A 37 24.68 -26.32 11.20
N THR A 38 23.57 -25.61 11.41
CA THR A 38 22.61 -25.28 10.34
C THR A 38 23.08 -24.03 9.62
N VAL A 39 23.08 -24.07 8.29
CA VAL A 39 23.43 -22.91 7.44
C VAL A 39 22.29 -22.64 6.46
N TYR A 40 21.62 -21.51 6.65
CA TYR A 40 20.63 -20.98 5.71
C TYR A 40 21.33 -20.17 4.61
N ILE A 41 20.97 -20.41 3.35
CA ILE A 41 21.47 -19.62 2.23
C ILE A 41 20.41 -18.59 1.82
N TYR A 42 20.75 -17.32 2.04
CA TYR A 42 20.01 -16.17 1.57
C TYR A 42 20.44 -15.83 0.14
N VAL A 43 19.47 -15.82 -0.78
CA VAL A 43 19.71 -15.53 -2.19
C VAL A 43 19.47 -14.05 -2.44
N GLY A 44 20.47 -13.38 -3.03
CA GLY A 44 20.47 -11.94 -3.34
C GLY A 44 19.40 -11.50 -4.34
N ALA A 45 19.45 -10.24 -4.77
CA ALA A 45 18.48 -9.72 -5.74
C ALA A 45 18.48 -10.53 -7.06
N PRO A 46 17.31 -10.76 -7.68
CA PRO A 46 15.98 -10.25 -7.32
C PRO A 46 15.22 -11.11 -6.30
N VAL A 47 15.79 -12.24 -5.86
CA VAL A 47 15.12 -13.20 -4.95
C VAL A 47 14.95 -12.64 -3.54
N GLN A 48 16.00 -12.01 -3.01
CA GLN A 48 16.05 -11.35 -1.71
C GLN A 48 15.39 -12.13 -0.55
N ALA A 49 15.66 -13.43 -0.43
CA ALA A 49 15.04 -14.32 0.56
C ALA A 49 15.93 -15.51 0.94
N ILE A 50 15.69 -16.12 2.11
CA ILE A 50 16.27 -17.45 2.44
C ILE A 50 15.61 -18.51 1.55
N ARG A 51 16.42 -19.26 0.80
CA ARG A 51 15.96 -20.30 -0.12
C ARG A 51 16.37 -21.71 0.27
N TYR A 52 17.47 -21.87 1.01
CA TYR A 52 17.99 -23.19 1.33
C TYR A 52 18.35 -23.29 2.80
N LYS A 53 18.02 -24.42 3.41
CA LYS A 53 18.56 -24.86 4.71
C LYS A 53 19.53 -25.97 4.46
N CYS A 54 20.75 -25.82 4.96
CA CYS A 54 21.83 -26.78 4.80
C CYS A 54 22.39 -27.22 6.15
N LEU A 55 23.06 -28.37 6.17
CA LEU A 55 23.85 -28.88 7.28
C LEU A 55 25.34 -28.82 6.94
N ALA A 56 26.15 -28.23 7.81
CA ALA A 56 27.60 -28.26 7.67
C ALA A 56 28.14 -29.66 8.03
N THR A 57 28.66 -30.40 7.04
CA THR A 57 29.09 -31.80 7.22
C THR A 57 30.61 -31.95 7.30
N LYS A 58 31.36 -31.03 6.68
CA LYS A 58 32.80 -30.86 6.84
C LYS A 58 33.12 -29.36 6.90
N VAL A 59 34.16 -28.99 7.65
CA VAL A 59 34.61 -27.60 7.80
C VAL A 59 36.12 -27.54 7.72
N ASN A 60 36.68 -26.36 7.45
CA ASN A 60 38.13 -26.11 7.38
C ASN A 60 38.87 -26.90 6.31
N LEU A 61 38.21 -27.20 5.19
CA LEU A 61 38.84 -27.86 4.05
C LEU A 61 39.82 -26.89 3.36
N GLU A 62 41.03 -27.37 3.06
CA GLU A 62 42.07 -26.57 2.38
C GLU A 62 41.75 -26.38 0.88
N GLU A 63 41.01 -27.32 0.28
CA GLU A 63 40.62 -27.32 -1.13
C GLU A 63 39.17 -27.81 -1.30
N THR A 64 38.54 -27.50 -2.43
CA THR A 64 37.20 -27.97 -2.76
C THR A 64 37.27 -29.42 -3.28
N GLU A 65 36.40 -30.28 -2.76
CA GLU A 65 36.33 -31.72 -3.09
C GLU A 65 35.17 -32.01 -4.07
N ILE A 66 34.19 -31.10 -4.16
CA ILE A 66 32.99 -31.20 -4.99
C ILE A 66 33.21 -30.38 -6.27
N VAL A 67 32.95 -31.01 -7.42
CA VAL A 67 33.08 -30.38 -8.74
C VAL A 67 31.77 -29.69 -9.09
N ASP A 68 31.70 -28.38 -8.90
CA ASP A 68 30.53 -27.52 -9.15
C ASP A 68 30.84 -26.35 -10.09
N LEU A 69 31.98 -26.40 -10.79
CA LEU A 69 32.48 -25.36 -11.70
C LEU A 69 31.48 -24.98 -12.80
N GLU A 70 30.56 -25.88 -13.19
CA GLU A 70 29.52 -25.59 -14.18
C GLU A 70 28.47 -24.58 -13.69
N PHE A 71 28.39 -24.33 -12.38
CA PHE A 71 27.44 -23.38 -11.77
C PHE A 71 28.10 -22.03 -11.42
N VAL A 72 29.40 -21.89 -11.63
CA VAL A 72 30.12 -20.63 -11.44
C VAL A 72 29.85 -19.73 -12.65
N ILE A 73 29.12 -18.64 -12.44
CA ILE A 73 28.73 -17.70 -13.51
C ILE A 73 29.83 -16.65 -13.72
N ASP A 74 30.39 -16.12 -12.62
CA ASP A 74 31.52 -15.19 -12.66
C ASP A 74 32.66 -15.68 -11.74
N SER A 75 33.79 -16.04 -12.34
CA SER A 75 34.99 -16.51 -11.63
C SER A 75 35.84 -15.38 -11.05
N SER A 76 35.52 -14.11 -11.30
CA SER A 76 36.30 -12.95 -10.85
C SER A 76 36.50 -12.90 -9.33
N ASN A 77 35.53 -13.44 -8.57
CA ASN A 77 35.56 -13.58 -7.12
C ASN A 77 35.92 -14.99 -6.61
N TYR A 78 36.16 -15.97 -7.49
CA TYR A 78 36.54 -17.35 -7.14
C TYR A 78 38.06 -17.46 -6.89
N VAL A 79 38.60 -16.59 -6.05
CA VAL A 79 40.01 -16.63 -5.61
C VAL A 79 40.15 -17.74 -4.57
N LYS A 80 41.33 -18.38 -4.45
CA LYS A 80 41.59 -19.43 -3.43
C LYS A 80 41.31 -18.87 -2.02
N HIS A 81 40.11 -19.09 -1.49
CA HIS A 81 39.58 -18.43 -0.26
C HIS A 81 40.15 -19.01 1.04
N GLY A 82 41.11 -19.94 0.95
CA GLY A 82 41.87 -20.52 2.05
C GLY A 82 41.15 -21.61 2.84
N ARG A 83 39.84 -21.46 3.12
CA ARG A 83 39.03 -22.43 3.86
C ARG A 83 37.64 -22.60 3.24
N TYR A 84 37.23 -23.86 3.10
CA TYR A 84 35.92 -24.25 2.59
C TYR A 84 35.18 -25.16 3.60
N MET A 85 33.85 -25.21 3.47
CA MET A 85 32.97 -26.12 4.18
C MET A 85 32.11 -26.91 3.19
N GLU A 86 31.69 -28.11 3.55
CA GLU A 86 30.74 -28.93 2.80
C GLU A 86 29.33 -28.72 3.38
N LEU A 87 28.45 -28.11 2.59
CA LEU A 87 27.04 -27.89 2.93
C LEU A 87 26.18 -28.96 2.25
N GLN A 88 25.47 -29.75 3.04
CA GLN A 88 24.47 -30.70 2.55
C GLN A 88 23.09 -30.06 2.58
N LEU A 89 22.36 -30.08 1.47
CA LEU A 89 21.00 -29.56 1.41
C LEU A 89 20.08 -30.39 2.32
N ILE A 90 19.32 -29.71 3.18
CA ILE A 90 18.29 -30.31 4.03
C ILE A 90 16.90 -29.95 3.51
N GLU A 91 16.67 -28.68 3.16
CA GLU A 91 15.35 -28.20 2.77
C GLU A 91 15.43 -26.98 1.85
N THR A 92 14.45 -26.83 0.96
CA THR A 92 14.33 -25.70 0.03
C THR A 92 13.04 -24.94 0.32
N TYR A 93 13.13 -23.61 0.40
CA TYR A 93 12.02 -22.73 0.74
C TYR A 93 11.55 -21.88 -0.47
N LYS A 94 10.22 -21.83 -0.62
CA LYS A 94 9.52 -20.89 -1.52
C LYS A 94 8.49 -20.06 -0.74
N ASN A 95 8.81 -19.75 0.50
CA ASN A 95 7.91 -19.00 1.37
C ASN A 95 8.19 -17.49 1.24
N PRO A 96 7.21 -16.66 0.84
CA PRO A 96 7.36 -15.21 0.78
C PRO A 96 7.65 -14.56 2.15
N LEU A 97 7.39 -15.27 3.26
CA LEU A 97 7.71 -14.80 4.61
C LEU A 97 9.22 -14.75 4.86
N LEU A 98 10.03 -15.58 4.20
CA LEU A 98 11.49 -15.55 4.38
C LEU A 98 12.19 -14.46 3.55
N ASN A 99 11.49 -13.38 3.20
CA ASN A 99 12.05 -12.26 2.44
C ASN A 99 12.87 -11.31 3.31
N ARG A 100 13.74 -10.52 2.67
CA ARG A 100 14.70 -9.63 3.33
C ARG A 100 14.06 -8.70 4.36
N ASN A 101 12.93 -8.06 4.04
CA ASN A 101 12.34 -7.06 4.93
C ASN A 101 11.85 -7.73 6.20
N LEU A 102 11.13 -8.84 6.07
CA LEU A 102 10.62 -9.60 7.21
C LEU A 102 11.76 -10.23 8.04
N LEU A 103 12.82 -10.75 7.40
CA LEU A 103 13.98 -11.27 8.14
C LEU A 103 14.69 -10.18 8.94
N MET A 104 14.83 -8.97 8.38
CA MET A 104 15.45 -7.82 9.06
C MET A 104 14.58 -7.29 10.21
N GLU A 105 13.26 -7.24 10.00
CA GLU A 105 12.27 -6.89 11.04
C GLU A 105 12.29 -7.89 12.20
N ASN A 106 12.65 -9.15 11.95
CA ASN A 106 12.71 -10.23 12.95
C ASN A 106 14.15 -10.59 13.37
N GLY A 107 15.07 -9.62 13.38
CA GLY A 107 16.38 -9.75 14.04
C GLY A 107 17.59 -10.04 13.14
N LEU A 108 17.42 -10.13 11.81
CA LEU A 108 18.56 -10.23 10.89
C LEU A 108 19.29 -8.88 10.80
N LYS A 109 20.59 -8.88 11.11
CA LYS A 109 21.41 -7.65 11.13
C LYS A 109 21.98 -7.27 9.77
N SER A 110 22.43 -8.25 8.98
CA SER A 110 23.06 -8.01 7.68
C SER A 110 22.99 -9.24 6.78
N VAL A 111 22.86 -9.00 5.47
CA VAL A 111 22.92 -10.01 4.40
C VAL A 111 24.22 -9.93 3.58
N GLN A 112 25.15 -9.04 3.95
CA GLN A 112 26.40 -8.81 3.22
C GLN A 112 27.50 -9.83 3.54
N GLY A 113 27.30 -10.68 4.56
CA GLY A 113 28.22 -11.75 4.92
C GLY A 113 27.58 -12.69 5.94
N PRO A 114 28.28 -13.78 6.35
CA PRO A 114 27.69 -14.76 7.25
C PRO A 114 27.30 -14.13 8.59
N SER A 115 26.04 -14.31 8.98
CA SER A 115 25.46 -13.78 10.21
C SER A 115 24.95 -14.91 11.09
N ARG A 116 25.19 -14.82 12.39
CA ARG A 116 24.65 -15.78 13.36
C ARG A 116 23.16 -15.50 13.57
N VAL A 117 22.34 -16.54 13.56
CA VAL A 117 20.90 -16.46 13.85
C VAL A 117 20.73 -16.35 15.36
N ASN A 118 20.06 -15.28 15.83
CA ASN A 118 19.70 -15.12 17.24
C ASN A 118 18.38 -15.85 17.56
N GLU A 119 18.00 -15.91 18.84
CA GLU A 119 16.81 -16.66 19.27
C GLU A 119 15.51 -16.17 18.62
N GLU A 120 15.37 -14.86 18.46
CA GLU A 120 14.23 -14.21 17.79
C GLU A 120 14.12 -14.62 16.31
N LEU A 121 15.23 -14.52 15.56
CA LEU A 121 15.25 -14.88 14.15
C LEU A 121 15.10 -16.39 13.94
N ALA A 122 15.60 -17.21 14.86
CA ALA A 122 15.41 -18.66 14.82
C ALA A 122 13.93 -19.03 14.99
N ALA A 123 13.25 -18.42 15.97
CA ALA A 123 11.81 -18.62 16.20
C ALA A 123 10.99 -18.20 14.97
N TYR A 124 11.34 -17.06 14.36
CA TYR A 124 10.70 -16.57 13.14
C TYR A 124 10.86 -17.52 11.95
N ILE A 125 12.10 -17.98 11.68
CA ILE A 125 12.37 -18.90 10.58
C ILE A 125 11.64 -20.23 10.81
N LEU A 126 11.59 -20.73 12.04
CA LEU A 126 10.88 -21.97 12.37
C LEU A 126 9.37 -21.84 12.14
N ALA A 127 8.73 -20.81 12.71
CA ALA A 127 7.30 -20.56 12.52
C ALA A 127 6.92 -20.35 11.03
N SER A 128 7.81 -19.69 10.29
CA SER A 128 7.65 -19.48 8.85
C SER A 128 7.83 -20.77 8.03
N THR A 129 8.42 -21.83 8.58
CA THR A 129 8.69 -23.08 7.82
C THR A 129 7.77 -24.23 8.24
N GLU A 130 7.24 -24.23 9.46
CA GLU A 130 6.29 -25.26 9.94
C GLU A 130 4.86 -25.10 9.40
N SER A 131 4.49 -23.90 8.91
CA SER A 131 3.13 -23.58 8.43
C SER A 131 2.70 -24.23 7.11
N ILE A 132 3.55 -25.04 6.46
CA ILE A 132 3.27 -25.68 5.15
C ILE A 132 3.46 -27.23 5.18
N GLY A 133 3.79 -27.81 6.33
CA GLY A 133 4.13 -29.23 6.43
C GLY A 133 2.96 -30.19 6.68
N SER A 134 2.10 -30.46 5.69
CA SER A 134 1.47 -31.78 5.41
C SER A 134 0.10 -31.67 4.75
N SER A 135 -0.03 -32.17 3.51
CA SER A 135 -1.30 -32.73 3.02
C SER A 135 -1.04 -33.76 1.91
N LYS A 136 -1.18 -35.04 2.27
CA LYS A 136 -1.24 -36.16 1.32
C LYS A 136 -2.55 -36.09 0.52
N ILE A 137 -2.43 -36.20 -0.80
CA ILE A 137 -3.52 -36.21 -1.77
C ILE A 137 -4.50 -37.36 -1.50
N ARG A 138 -5.80 -37.05 -1.34
CA ARG A 138 -6.91 -38.00 -1.51
C ARG A 138 -7.80 -37.56 -2.67
N LYS A 139 -7.97 -38.44 -3.66
CA LYS A 139 -8.94 -38.30 -4.77
C LYS A 139 -10.35 -38.63 -4.28
N VAL A 140 -11.34 -37.79 -4.58
CA VAL A 140 -12.74 -38.19 -4.71
C VAL A 140 -13.39 -37.37 -5.85
N ASN A 141 -14.09 -38.06 -6.76
CA ASN A 141 -14.86 -37.50 -7.88
C ASN A 141 -16.20 -36.88 -7.42
N PRO A 142 -16.81 -35.97 -8.22
CA PRO A 142 -17.90 -35.12 -7.77
C PRO A 142 -19.28 -35.72 -8.04
N THR A 143 -20.23 -35.44 -7.15
CA THR A 143 -21.66 -35.43 -7.46
C THR A 143 -22.27 -34.16 -6.90
N VAL A 144 -22.88 -33.37 -7.80
CA VAL A 144 -23.45 -32.04 -7.56
C VAL A 144 -24.85 -32.13 -6.97
N SER A 145 -25.14 -31.27 -5.99
CA SER A 145 -26.49 -30.80 -5.63
C SER A 145 -26.38 -29.41 -4.99
N PRO A 146 -27.40 -28.53 -5.12
CA PRO A 146 -27.28 -27.09 -4.89
C PRO A 146 -27.16 -26.75 -3.41
N VAL A 147 -26.29 -25.78 -3.08
CA VAL A 147 -26.05 -25.32 -1.70
C VAL A 147 -26.81 -24.00 -1.46
N PRO A 148 -27.44 -23.78 -0.28
CA PRO A 148 -28.22 -22.56 0.01
C PRO A 148 -27.36 -21.29 0.16
N GLU A 149 -27.98 -20.12 -0.06
CA GLU A 149 -27.39 -18.75 0.01
C GLU A 149 -26.57 -18.47 1.30
N ASP A 150 -26.92 -19.07 2.44
CA ASP A 150 -26.22 -18.86 3.71
C ASP A 150 -24.78 -19.42 3.74
N SER A 151 -24.46 -20.39 2.87
CA SER A 151 -23.13 -21.01 2.78
C SER A 151 -22.09 -20.18 2.00
N GLU A 152 -22.53 -19.32 1.08
CA GLU A 152 -21.63 -18.47 0.29
C GLU A 152 -21.04 -17.34 1.16
N ILE A 153 -21.81 -16.89 2.16
CA ILE A 153 -21.36 -15.90 3.15
C ILE A 153 -20.31 -16.51 4.08
N GLU A 154 -20.49 -17.74 4.57
CA GLU A 154 -19.47 -18.44 5.38
C GLU A 154 -18.15 -18.65 4.62
N VAL A 155 -18.22 -18.89 3.31
CA VAL A 155 -17.04 -19.04 2.44
C VAL A 155 -16.30 -17.71 2.24
N LEU A 156 -17.03 -16.61 2.00
CA LEU A 156 -16.46 -15.26 1.93
C LEU A 156 -15.79 -14.84 3.25
N LEU A 157 -16.32 -15.31 4.39
CA LEU A 157 -15.80 -15.07 5.74
C LEU A 157 -14.65 -16.02 6.15
N SER A 158 -14.35 -17.05 5.35
CA SER A 158 -13.34 -18.08 5.67
C SER A 158 -11.88 -17.63 5.45
N GLY A 159 -11.67 -16.51 4.74
CA GLY A 159 -10.34 -15.96 4.44
C GLY A 159 -9.52 -16.77 3.42
N ARG A 160 -10.08 -17.85 2.84
CA ARG A 160 -9.43 -18.63 1.79
C ARG A 160 -9.64 -17.95 0.43
N LEU A 161 -8.59 -17.28 -0.05
CA LEU A 161 -8.62 -16.43 -1.25
C LEU A 161 -9.27 -17.10 -2.47
N ASP A 162 -8.94 -18.36 -2.75
CA ASP A 162 -9.52 -19.09 -3.88
C ASP A 162 -11.04 -19.27 -3.77
N GLU A 163 -11.56 -19.54 -2.57
CA GLU A 163 -12.99 -19.75 -2.37
C GLU A 163 -13.77 -18.42 -2.43
N VAL A 164 -13.16 -17.32 -1.96
CA VAL A 164 -13.70 -15.96 -2.11
C VAL A 164 -13.82 -15.58 -3.59
N ILE A 165 -12.78 -15.84 -4.38
CA ILE A 165 -12.79 -15.57 -5.81
C ILE A 165 -13.88 -16.39 -6.53
N ASP A 166 -14.04 -17.66 -6.18
CA ASP A 166 -15.08 -18.52 -6.78
C ASP A 166 -16.49 -17.99 -6.49
N VAL A 167 -16.75 -17.45 -5.29
CA VAL A 167 -18.03 -16.80 -4.96
C VAL A 167 -18.23 -15.53 -5.78
N LEU A 168 -17.20 -14.67 -5.91
CA LEU A 168 -17.27 -13.45 -6.71
C LEU A 168 -17.55 -13.76 -8.19
N ILE A 169 -16.94 -14.81 -8.74
CA ILE A 169 -17.20 -15.28 -10.11
C ILE A 169 -18.67 -15.69 -10.25
N LYS A 170 -19.20 -16.53 -9.34
CA LYS A 170 -20.61 -16.95 -9.37
C LYS A 170 -21.58 -15.76 -9.31
N GLN A 171 -21.33 -14.82 -8.41
CA GLN A 171 -22.13 -13.60 -8.28
C GLN A 171 -22.09 -12.75 -9.55
N PHE A 172 -20.93 -12.64 -10.20
CA PHE A 172 -20.82 -11.92 -11.45
C PHE A 172 -21.55 -12.63 -12.59
N ILE A 173 -21.45 -13.97 -12.69
CA ILE A 173 -22.19 -14.78 -13.68
C ILE A 173 -23.70 -14.51 -13.59
N GLN A 174 -24.25 -14.45 -12.39
CA GLN A 174 -25.68 -14.13 -12.17
C GLN A 174 -26.04 -12.70 -12.62
N ASN A 175 -25.07 -11.79 -12.63
CA ASN A 175 -25.25 -10.40 -13.07
C ASN A 175 -24.97 -10.19 -14.57
N ILE A 176 -24.36 -11.15 -15.28
CA ILE A 176 -24.08 -11.05 -16.73
C ILE A 176 -25.31 -10.61 -17.53
N PRO A 177 -26.53 -11.16 -17.34
CA PRO A 177 -27.71 -10.74 -18.11
C PRO A 177 -28.02 -9.24 -18.00
N LYS A 178 -27.63 -8.58 -16.90
CA LYS A 178 -27.85 -7.14 -16.69
C LYS A 178 -26.87 -6.26 -17.47
N VAL A 179 -25.66 -6.77 -17.75
CA VAL A 179 -24.62 -6.03 -18.48
C VAL A 179 -24.56 -6.44 -19.96
N GLN A 180 -25.15 -7.58 -20.33
CA GLN A 180 -25.06 -8.18 -21.67
C GLN A 180 -25.49 -7.25 -22.82
N SER A 181 -26.52 -6.43 -22.62
CA SER A 181 -26.96 -5.48 -23.66
C SER A 181 -25.87 -4.45 -23.99
N ASN A 182 -25.24 -3.89 -22.95
CA ASN A 182 -24.15 -2.92 -23.11
C ASN A 182 -22.90 -3.57 -23.72
N GLU A 183 -22.59 -4.81 -23.34
CA GLU A 183 -21.50 -5.60 -23.95
C GLU A 183 -21.69 -5.81 -25.46
N GLN A 184 -22.91 -6.15 -25.88
CA GLN A 184 -23.25 -6.34 -27.29
C GLN A 184 -23.15 -5.04 -28.08
N GLU A 185 -23.61 -3.92 -27.51
CA GLU A 185 -23.48 -2.59 -28.14
C GLU A 185 -22.02 -2.20 -28.34
N LEU A 186 -21.18 -2.38 -27.31
CA LEU A 186 -19.76 -2.08 -27.39
C LEU A 186 -19.04 -2.96 -28.43
N GLU A 187 -19.41 -4.25 -28.50
CA GLU A 187 -18.84 -5.17 -29.48
C GLU A 187 -19.22 -4.79 -30.93
N VAL A 188 -20.46 -4.35 -31.16
CA VAL A 188 -20.90 -3.83 -32.47
C VAL A 188 -20.07 -2.61 -32.88
N LEU A 189 -19.83 -1.68 -31.96
CA LEU A 189 -18.99 -0.50 -32.21
C LEU A 189 -17.54 -0.89 -32.50
N ARG A 190 -16.99 -1.86 -31.76
CA ARG A 190 -15.63 -2.38 -31.96
C ARG A 190 -15.45 -3.01 -33.34
N VAL A 191 -16.35 -3.94 -33.71
CA VAL A 191 -16.32 -4.62 -35.01
C VAL A 191 -16.40 -3.61 -36.15
N LYS A 192 -17.29 -2.62 -36.03
CA LYS A 192 -17.40 -1.53 -37.01
C LYS A 192 -16.11 -0.72 -37.12
N PHE A 193 -15.48 -0.37 -35.99
CA PHE A 193 -14.22 0.36 -35.98
C PHE A 193 -13.10 -0.42 -36.67
N VAL A 194 -12.95 -1.71 -36.38
CA VAL A 194 -11.93 -2.59 -37.00
C VAL A 194 -12.19 -2.75 -38.50
N GLU A 195 -13.45 -2.84 -38.92
CA GLU A 195 -13.83 -2.91 -40.34
C GLU A 195 -13.49 -1.62 -41.09
N ASP A 196 -13.82 -0.46 -40.52
CA ASP A 196 -13.55 0.85 -41.11
C ASP A 196 -12.04 1.14 -41.21
N TYR A 197 -11.25 0.62 -40.26
CA TYR A 197 -9.82 0.88 -40.13
C TYR A 197 -8.94 -0.36 -40.33
N LYS A 198 -9.26 -1.20 -41.33
CA LYS A 198 -8.32 -2.25 -41.80
C LYS A 198 -6.94 -1.67 -42.14
N ILE A 199 -5.89 -2.50 -42.10
CA ILE A 199 -4.50 -2.09 -42.42
C ILE A 199 -4.44 -1.27 -43.73
N GLN A 200 -5.11 -1.72 -44.79
CA GLN A 200 -5.14 -0.98 -46.05
C GLN A 200 -5.83 0.40 -45.93
N SER A 201 -6.90 0.50 -45.15
CA SER A 201 -7.58 1.77 -44.86
C SER A 201 -6.66 2.71 -44.06
N ILE A 202 -5.89 2.17 -43.11
CA ILE A 202 -4.92 2.94 -42.30
C ILE A 202 -3.82 3.50 -43.20
N ILE A 203 -3.21 2.67 -44.05
CA ILE A 203 -2.14 3.08 -44.98
C ILE A 203 -2.59 4.26 -45.86
N ASN A 204 -3.82 4.20 -46.37
CA ASN A 204 -4.38 5.22 -47.26
C ASN A 204 -5.08 6.37 -46.52
N MET A 205 -5.09 6.37 -45.19
CA MET A 205 -5.72 7.42 -44.41
C MET A 205 -5.00 8.76 -44.61
N LYS A 206 -5.76 9.85 -44.59
CA LYS A 206 -5.25 11.23 -44.53
C LYS A 206 -5.32 11.77 -43.10
N LYS A 207 -4.46 12.72 -42.73
CA LYS A 207 -4.38 13.24 -41.35
C LYS A 207 -5.70 13.83 -40.84
N GLU A 208 -6.51 14.42 -41.72
CA GLU A 208 -7.83 14.98 -41.39
C GLU A 208 -8.83 13.91 -40.92
N ASN A 209 -8.62 12.65 -41.34
CA ASN A 209 -9.42 11.50 -40.93
C ASN A 209 -8.83 10.78 -39.71
N TYR A 210 -7.65 11.20 -39.23
CA TYR A 210 -6.99 10.62 -38.08
C TYR A 210 -7.23 11.42 -36.80
N VAL A 211 -7.01 12.73 -36.85
CA VAL A 211 -6.87 13.57 -35.65
C VAL A 211 -8.16 13.82 -34.87
N VAL A 212 -8.02 14.14 -33.59
CA VAL A 212 -9.04 14.88 -32.81
C VAL A 212 -8.94 16.39 -33.05
N GLY A 213 -10.02 17.13 -32.73
CA GLY A 213 -10.02 18.59 -32.65
C GLY A 213 -10.55 19.33 -33.88
N LEU A 214 -10.89 18.63 -34.97
CA LEU A 214 -11.52 19.23 -36.16
C LEU A 214 -13.04 19.38 -36.05
N GLY A 215 -13.64 19.15 -34.87
CA GLY A 215 -15.10 19.09 -34.69
C GLY A 215 -15.79 17.88 -35.34
N ARG A 216 -15.01 16.98 -35.95
CA ARG A 216 -15.46 15.75 -36.59
C ARG A 216 -15.54 14.60 -35.59
N LYS A 217 -16.57 13.76 -35.73
CA LYS A 217 -16.83 12.59 -34.87
C LYS A 217 -16.52 11.25 -35.53
N ASP A 218 -16.11 11.28 -36.79
CA ASP A 218 -15.85 10.13 -37.65
C ASP A 218 -14.34 9.85 -37.84
N THR A 219 -13.47 10.57 -37.13
CA THR A 219 -12.01 10.40 -37.23
C THR A 219 -11.50 9.27 -36.34
N PHE A 220 -10.37 8.67 -36.70
CA PHE A 220 -9.79 7.53 -35.99
C PHE A 220 -9.60 7.81 -34.49
N CYS A 221 -8.92 8.89 -34.14
CA CYS A 221 -8.63 9.24 -32.75
C CYS A 221 -9.89 9.65 -31.98
N TYR A 222 -10.87 10.28 -32.64
CA TYR A 222 -12.13 10.61 -31.97
C TYR A 222 -12.89 9.34 -31.61
N ARG A 223 -13.07 8.42 -32.58
CA ARG A 223 -13.82 7.18 -32.41
C ARG A 223 -13.16 6.27 -31.37
N ILE A 224 -11.84 6.10 -31.41
CA ILE A 224 -11.14 5.24 -30.45
C ILE A 224 -11.21 5.77 -29.00
N GLU A 225 -11.28 7.09 -28.81
CA GLU A 225 -11.37 7.72 -27.48
C GLU A 225 -12.81 7.82 -26.96
N ASN A 226 -13.75 8.21 -27.83
CA ASN A 226 -15.12 8.59 -27.44
C ASN A 226 -16.14 7.51 -27.78
N GLU A 227 -16.18 7.01 -29.03
CA GLU A 227 -17.13 5.97 -29.44
C GLU A 227 -16.81 4.64 -28.72
N LEU A 228 -15.53 4.32 -28.54
CA LEU A 228 -15.08 3.10 -27.88
C LEU A 228 -14.70 3.32 -26.41
N GLN A 229 -15.21 4.37 -25.75
CA GLN A 229 -14.86 4.71 -24.36
C GLN A 229 -15.13 3.55 -23.39
N GLY A 230 -16.22 2.80 -23.59
CA GLY A 230 -16.58 1.66 -22.74
C GLY A 230 -15.52 0.54 -22.74
N LEU A 231 -14.81 0.35 -23.85
CA LEU A 231 -13.80 -0.70 -24.02
C LEU A 231 -12.42 -0.29 -23.47
N GLY A 232 -12.38 0.30 -22.28
CA GLY A 232 -11.18 0.85 -21.66
C GLY A 232 -11.02 2.36 -21.93
N ASN A 233 -11.21 3.17 -20.90
CA ASN A 233 -11.21 4.63 -21.01
C ASN A 233 -9.77 5.20 -21.06
N ILE A 234 -9.48 6.01 -22.08
CA ILE A 234 -8.19 6.69 -22.27
C ILE A 234 -8.26 8.22 -22.09
N HIS A 235 -9.36 8.74 -21.54
CA HIS A 235 -9.49 10.13 -21.12
C HIS A 235 -8.55 10.47 -19.96
N GLY A 236 -8.31 11.76 -19.72
CA GLY A 236 -7.42 12.26 -18.67
C GLY A 236 -5.97 12.45 -19.13
N ALA A 237 -5.53 11.74 -20.18
CA ALA A 237 -4.26 12.02 -20.86
C ALA A 237 -4.43 13.12 -21.94
N PRO A 238 -3.46 14.02 -22.15
CA PRO A 238 -3.54 15.06 -23.19
C PRO A 238 -3.59 14.47 -24.61
N SER A 239 -4.13 15.23 -25.58
CA SER A 239 -4.22 14.80 -26.99
C SER A 239 -2.87 14.47 -27.64
N THR A 240 -1.75 14.89 -27.04
CA THR A 240 -0.40 14.48 -27.43
C THR A 240 -0.20 12.95 -27.41
N LYS A 241 -1.03 12.20 -26.68
CA LYS A 241 -1.05 10.73 -26.67
C LYS A 241 -1.28 10.10 -28.06
N PHE A 242 -1.95 10.82 -28.96
CA PHE A 242 -2.19 10.38 -30.34
C PHE A 242 -1.02 10.68 -31.28
N GLY A 243 0.04 11.35 -30.80
CA GLY A 243 1.18 11.75 -31.62
C GLY A 243 0.91 12.97 -32.51
N LEU A 244 -0.26 13.06 -33.15
CA LEU A 244 -0.72 14.17 -33.98
C LEU A 244 -2.17 14.53 -33.62
N TYR A 245 -2.47 15.82 -33.45
CA TYR A 245 -3.81 16.34 -33.16
C TYR A 245 -4.00 17.74 -33.75
N TYR A 246 -5.25 18.20 -33.84
CA TYR A 246 -5.57 19.58 -34.21
C TYR A 246 -6.04 20.35 -32.96
N GLY A 247 -5.47 21.53 -32.70
CA GLY A 247 -5.93 22.36 -31.59
C GLY A 247 -4.87 23.33 -31.05
N LYS A 248 -5.09 23.79 -29.82
CA LYS A 248 -4.25 24.78 -29.10
C LYS A 248 -3.24 24.08 -28.18
N SER A 249 -2.16 24.74 -27.79
CA SER A 249 -1.18 24.17 -26.85
C SER A 249 -0.42 25.24 -26.07
N GLY A 250 -0.48 25.17 -24.74
CA GLY A 250 0.22 26.11 -23.86
C GLY A 250 -0.23 27.55 -24.10
N GLU A 251 0.74 28.45 -24.29
CA GLU A 251 0.51 29.87 -24.59
C GLU A 251 0.11 30.10 -26.07
N ASP A 252 0.38 29.12 -26.94
CA ASP A 252 0.00 29.18 -28.35
C ASP A 252 -1.47 28.77 -28.51
N THR A 253 -2.33 29.81 -28.60
CA THR A 253 -3.78 29.69 -28.69
C THR A 253 -4.30 29.54 -30.12
N GLU A 254 -3.42 29.47 -31.11
CA GLU A 254 -3.79 29.20 -32.50
C GLU A 254 -4.24 27.74 -32.66
N GLU A 255 -5.33 27.51 -33.38
CA GLU A 255 -5.75 26.16 -33.77
C GLU A 255 -5.02 25.73 -35.03
N LYS A 256 -4.17 24.71 -34.89
CA LYS A 256 -3.41 24.13 -36.01
C LYS A 256 -3.09 22.67 -35.72
N TYR A 257 -2.56 21.99 -36.73
CA TYR A 257 -1.97 20.67 -36.55
C TYR A 257 -0.74 20.77 -35.64
N ARG A 258 -0.68 19.89 -34.65
CA ARG A 258 0.40 19.79 -33.68
C ARG A 258 0.79 18.33 -33.53
N ASN A 259 2.08 18.06 -33.57
CA ASN A 259 2.62 16.72 -33.38
C ASN A 259 3.73 16.71 -32.33
N THR A 260 3.94 15.56 -31.72
CA THR A 260 5.02 15.38 -30.75
C THR A 260 6.38 15.38 -31.46
N LYS A 261 7.38 16.03 -30.86
CA LYS A 261 8.74 16.19 -31.43
C LYS A 261 9.39 14.88 -31.90
N LYS A 262 9.07 13.75 -31.26
CA LYS A 262 9.57 12.41 -31.66
C LYS A 262 9.20 12.02 -33.10
N TYR A 263 8.17 12.63 -33.70
CA TYR A 263 7.79 12.38 -35.09
C TYR A 263 8.28 13.46 -36.07
N GLY A 264 9.00 14.49 -35.59
CA GLY A 264 9.47 15.65 -36.37
C GLY A 264 8.66 16.91 -36.10
N ASP A 265 8.74 17.91 -36.99
CA ASP A 265 7.99 19.18 -36.88
C ASP A 265 6.96 19.37 -38.01
N ASP A 266 7.00 18.53 -39.04
CA ASP A 266 6.08 18.58 -40.18
C ASP A 266 4.89 17.63 -39.95
N PRO A 267 3.64 18.13 -39.88
CA PRO A 267 2.47 17.29 -39.59
C PRO A 267 2.22 16.16 -40.58
N GLU A 268 2.54 16.35 -41.86
CA GLU A 268 2.34 15.33 -42.90
C GLU A 268 3.32 14.17 -42.70
N ARG A 269 4.61 14.48 -42.58
CA ARG A 269 5.67 13.48 -42.31
C ARG A 269 5.47 12.81 -40.94
N ALA A 270 5.02 13.55 -39.95
CA ALA A 270 4.70 13.00 -38.64
C ALA A 270 3.55 11.98 -38.74
N PHE A 271 2.53 12.29 -39.54
CA PHE A 271 1.42 11.38 -39.75
C PHE A 271 1.81 10.11 -40.50
N GLU A 272 2.65 10.20 -41.54
CA GLU A 272 3.15 9.02 -42.25
C GLU A 272 3.86 8.05 -41.29
N LYS A 273 4.74 8.57 -40.42
CA LYS A 273 5.39 7.75 -39.37
C LYS A 273 4.39 7.14 -38.39
N ILE A 274 3.39 7.90 -37.96
CA ILE A 274 2.36 7.39 -37.03
C ILE A 274 1.55 6.26 -37.68
N LYS A 275 1.20 6.39 -38.97
CA LYS A 275 0.52 5.31 -39.71
C LYS A 275 1.38 4.05 -39.79
N GLU A 276 2.65 4.20 -40.14
CA GLU A 276 3.60 3.08 -40.19
C GLU A 276 3.68 2.37 -38.83
N GLU A 277 3.82 3.13 -37.74
CA GLU A 277 3.87 2.57 -36.38
C GLU A 277 2.58 1.85 -35.97
N ILE A 278 1.40 2.39 -36.33
CA ILE A 278 0.12 1.71 -36.07
C ILE A 278 0.05 0.40 -36.85
N VAL A 279 0.45 0.39 -38.12
CA VAL A 279 0.46 -0.84 -38.95
C VAL A 279 1.43 -1.87 -38.38
N MET A 280 2.64 -1.45 -38.01
CA MET A 280 3.63 -2.33 -37.39
C MET A 280 3.14 -2.88 -36.04
N LEU A 281 2.45 -2.05 -35.25
CA LEU A 281 1.83 -2.50 -33.99
C LEU A 281 0.74 -3.55 -34.24
N LEU A 282 -0.10 -3.40 -35.26
CA LEU A 282 -1.13 -4.38 -35.59
C LEU A 282 -0.53 -5.71 -36.05
N ILE A 283 0.53 -5.66 -36.86
CA ILE A 283 1.25 -6.88 -37.30
C ILE A 283 1.90 -7.57 -36.09
N ALA A 284 2.60 -6.82 -35.24
CA ALA A 284 3.20 -7.36 -34.02
C ALA A 284 2.14 -7.93 -33.07
N GLY A 285 1.01 -7.23 -32.92
CA GLY A 285 -0.13 -7.65 -32.12
C GLY A 285 -0.70 -9.00 -32.57
N GLN A 286 -0.93 -9.15 -33.87
CA GLN A 286 -1.45 -10.39 -34.46
C GLN A 286 -0.48 -11.56 -34.31
N ASN A 287 0.82 -11.29 -34.37
CA ASN A 287 1.86 -12.31 -34.22
C ASN A 287 2.25 -12.57 -32.76
N LYS A 288 1.68 -11.83 -31.80
CA LYS A 288 2.08 -11.83 -30.38
C LYS A 288 3.58 -11.57 -30.19
N ASP A 289 4.15 -10.71 -31.03
CA ASP A 289 5.55 -10.30 -30.93
C ASP A 289 5.68 -9.21 -29.87
N PHE A 290 5.77 -9.64 -28.61
CA PHE A 290 5.83 -8.73 -27.46
C PHE A 290 7.06 -7.83 -27.48
N ASN A 291 8.18 -8.26 -28.08
CA ASN A 291 9.37 -7.42 -28.21
C ASN A 291 9.13 -6.26 -29.18
N ALA A 292 8.55 -6.54 -30.35
CA ALA A 292 8.17 -5.49 -31.28
C ALA A 292 7.12 -4.53 -30.68
N ILE A 293 6.15 -5.06 -29.92
CA ILE A 293 5.18 -4.23 -29.20
C ILE A 293 5.89 -3.32 -28.19
N ARG A 294 6.83 -3.84 -27.40
CA ARG A 294 7.62 -3.06 -26.42
C ARG A 294 8.42 -1.94 -27.07
N SER A 295 9.03 -2.22 -28.23
CA SER A 295 9.85 -1.25 -28.96
C SER A 295 9.06 -0.18 -29.72
N SER A 296 7.74 -0.33 -29.89
CA SER A 296 6.91 0.67 -30.58
C SER A 296 7.03 2.05 -29.92
N VAL A 297 7.17 3.09 -30.73
CA VAL A 297 7.28 4.47 -30.23
C VAL A 297 5.93 5.09 -29.87
N LEU A 298 4.80 4.41 -30.14
CA LEU A 298 3.46 4.86 -29.74
C LEU A 298 3.35 4.91 -28.20
N PRO A 299 2.67 5.93 -27.62
CA PRO A 299 2.50 6.01 -26.17
C PRO A 299 1.80 4.77 -25.58
N PRO A 300 2.17 4.29 -24.38
CA PRO A 300 1.69 3.02 -23.82
C PRO A 300 0.16 2.90 -23.77
N LEU A 301 -0.54 3.94 -23.31
CA LEU A 301 -2.02 3.97 -23.26
C LEU A 301 -2.66 3.80 -24.64
N PHE A 302 -2.11 4.46 -25.65
CA PHE A 302 -2.65 4.41 -27.01
C PHE A 302 -2.34 3.06 -27.68
N ARG A 303 -1.11 2.56 -27.47
CA ARG A 303 -0.67 1.24 -27.90
C ARG A 303 -1.57 0.13 -27.34
N GLY A 304 -1.77 0.11 -26.03
CA GLY A 304 -2.62 -0.88 -25.35
C GLY A 304 -4.07 -0.82 -25.83
N LYS A 305 -4.62 0.39 -25.99
CA LYS A 305 -5.98 0.57 -26.50
C LYS A 305 -6.15 0.03 -27.92
N ILE A 306 -5.22 0.30 -28.84
CA ILE A 306 -5.28 -0.24 -30.21
C ILE A 306 -5.26 -1.78 -30.16
N LEU A 307 -4.32 -2.37 -29.42
CA LEU A 307 -4.19 -3.83 -29.33
C LEU A 307 -5.48 -4.49 -28.79
N ALA A 308 -6.03 -3.97 -27.68
CA ALA A 308 -7.26 -4.52 -27.10
C ALA A 308 -8.49 -4.41 -28.03
N ILE A 309 -8.55 -3.38 -28.89
CA ILE A 309 -9.65 -3.21 -29.85
C ILE A 309 -9.54 -4.18 -31.04
N TYR A 310 -8.34 -4.38 -31.57
CA TYR A 310 -8.14 -5.27 -32.74
C TYR A 310 -8.06 -6.75 -32.35
N PHE A 311 -7.55 -7.05 -31.16
CA PHE A 311 -7.29 -8.41 -30.68
C PHE A 311 -7.90 -8.62 -29.28
N PRO A 312 -9.24 -8.55 -29.15
CA PRO A 312 -9.95 -8.56 -27.87
C PRO A 312 -9.90 -9.89 -27.12
N GLU A 313 -9.24 -10.91 -27.64
CA GLU A 313 -9.00 -12.18 -26.95
C GLU A 313 -7.56 -12.27 -26.39
N ASP A 314 -6.64 -11.44 -26.89
CA ASP A 314 -5.21 -11.55 -26.62
C ASP A 314 -4.68 -10.40 -25.76
N TYR A 315 -5.40 -9.28 -25.66
CA TYR A 315 -4.96 -8.08 -24.93
C TYR A 315 -6.10 -7.51 -24.08
N LEU A 316 -5.78 -7.11 -22.85
CA LEU A 316 -6.76 -6.71 -21.85
C LEU A 316 -7.13 -5.22 -22.01
N CYS A 317 -8.39 -4.88 -21.74
CA CYS A 317 -8.88 -3.49 -21.71
C CYS A 317 -8.44 -2.72 -20.44
N ILE A 318 -7.26 -3.02 -19.89
CA ILE A 318 -6.69 -2.40 -18.68
C ILE A 318 -5.25 -1.97 -18.99
N PHE A 319 -5.03 -0.66 -19.05
CA PHE A 319 -3.79 -0.07 -19.55
C PHE A 319 -2.93 0.59 -18.46
N SER A 320 -3.40 0.59 -17.21
CA SER A 320 -2.71 1.17 -16.06
C SER A 320 -1.95 0.08 -15.32
N ASP A 321 -0.67 0.30 -15.10
CA ASP A 321 0.21 -0.61 -14.38
C ASP A 321 -0.29 -0.84 -12.94
N ASP A 322 -0.57 0.23 -12.20
CA ASP A 322 -1.17 0.19 -10.86
C ASP A 322 -2.45 -0.66 -10.78
N HIS A 323 -3.31 -0.58 -11.81
CA HIS A 323 -4.55 -1.35 -11.86
C HIS A 323 -4.26 -2.83 -12.12
N LEU A 324 -3.31 -3.16 -13.00
CA LEU A 324 -2.94 -4.55 -13.27
C LEU A 324 -2.34 -5.20 -12.01
N GLU A 325 -1.44 -4.52 -11.32
CA GLU A 325 -0.86 -4.98 -10.04
C GLU A 325 -1.94 -5.17 -8.98
N TYR A 326 -2.85 -4.21 -8.85
CA TYR A 326 -3.97 -4.30 -7.93
C TYR A 326 -4.82 -5.56 -8.18
N PHE A 327 -5.17 -5.85 -9.42
CA PHE A 327 -5.96 -7.05 -9.75
C PHE A 327 -5.17 -8.34 -9.60
N MET A 328 -3.89 -8.36 -9.98
CA MET A 328 -3.03 -9.52 -9.75
C MET A 328 -2.93 -9.85 -8.26
N MET A 329 -2.76 -8.85 -7.40
CA MET A 329 -2.78 -9.01 -5.95
C MET A 329 -4.12 -9.56 -5.45
N LYS A 330 -5.24 -9.00 -5.91
CA LYS A 330 -6.59 -9.46 -5.51
C LYS A 330 -6.92 -10.88 -5.97
N LEU A 331 -6.29 -11.34 -7.05
CA LEU A 331 -6.44 -12.68 -7.59
C LEU A 331 -5.39 -13.68 -7.09
N GLY A 332 -4.44 -13.24 -6.25
CA GLY A 332 -3.35 -14.09 -5.76
C GLY A 332 -2.37 -14.53 -6.85
N ILE A 333 -2.19 -13.72 -7.90
CA ILE A 333 -1.27 -13.98 -9.01
C ILE A 333 0.12 -13.46 -8.62
N ASP A 334 1.13 -14.31 -8.73
CA ASP A 334 2.53 -13.94 -8.46
C ASP A 334 3.01 -12.80 -9.37
N MET A 335 3.47 -11.72 -8.76
CA MET A 335 4.07 -10.57 -9.43
C MET A 335 5.60 -10.72 -9.45
N ASN A 336 6.23 -10.51 -10.61
CA ASN A 336 7.68 -10.34 -10.67
C ASN A 336 8.01 -8.85 -10.76
N LEU A 337 9.07 -8.41 -10.09
CA LEU A 337 9.53 -7.01 -10.11
C LEU A 337 9.98 -6.53 -11.50
N GLU A 338 10.31 -7.46 -12.40
CA GLU A 338 10.72 -7.17 -13.78
C GLU A 338 9.54 -7.17 -14.76
N ASP A 339 8.36 -7.62 -14.34
CA ASP A 339 7.20 -7.69 -15.23
C ASP A 339 6.81 -6.28 -15.67
N ASP A 340 6.72 -6.06 -16.98
CA ASP A 340 6.14 -4.84 -17.52
C ASP A 340 4.62 -4.96 -17.66
N THR A 341 3.98 -3.89 -18.12
CA THR A 341 2.51 -3.84 -18.30
C THR A 341 1.99 -4.95 -19.24
N ILE A 342 2.80 -5.44 -20.19
CA ILE A 342 2.40 -6.52 -21.10
C ILE A 342 2.51 -7.86 -20.38
N ASP A 343 3.59 -8.11 -19.64
CA ASP A 343 3.76 -9.33 -18.85
C ASP A 343 2.62 -9.49 -17.83
N LYS A 344 2.25 -8.41 -17.15
CA LYS A 344 1.12 -8.37 -16.20
C LYS A 344 -0.22 -8.69 -16.87
N GLN A 345 -0.47 -8.17 -18.07
CA GLN A 345 -1.67 -8.52 -18.84
C GLN A 345 -1.67 -9.99 -19.25
N CYS A 346 -0.54 -10.53 -19.72
CA CYS A 346 -0.42 -11.94 -20.08
C CYS A 346 -0.73 -12.85 -18.88
N LYS A 347 -0.19 -12.55 -17.70
CA LYS A 347 -0.48 -13.30 -16.47
C LYS A 347 -1.95 -13.29 -16.07
N LEU A 348 -2.63 -12.13 -16.18
CA LEU A 348 -4.07 -12.05 -15.93
C LEU A 348 -4.90 -12.86 -16.93
N LEU A 349 -4.49 -12.88 -18.20
CA LEU A 349 -5.14 -13.67 -19.25
C LEU A 349 -4.88 -15.17 -19.09
N GLU A 350 -3.67 -15.56 -18.69
CA GLU A 350 -3.33 -16.95 -18.36
C GLU A 350 -4.13 -17.44 -17.16
N TRP A 351 -4.23 -16.61 -16.11
CA TRP A 351 -5.07 -16.91 -14.95
C TRP A 351 -6.54 -17.07 -15.35
N LYS A 352 -7.07 -16.16 -16.18
CA LYS A 352 -8.43 -16.29 -16.74
C LYS A 352 -8.59 -17.59 -17.53
N ALA A 353 -7.63 -17.93 -18.40
CA ALA A 353 -7.67 -19.13 -19.23
C ALA A 353 -7.57 -20.43 -18.41
N SER A 354 -6.97 -20.38 -17.22
CA SER A 354 -6.89 -21.52 -16.31
C SER A 354 -8.24 -21.87 -15.65
N ARG A 355 -9.21 -20.95 -15.66
CA ARG A 355 -10.52 -21.08 -15.02
C ARG A 355 -11.58 -21.45 -16.06
N HIS A 356 -12.18 -22.64 -15.92
CA HIS A 356 -13.17 -23.15 -16.87
C HIS A 356 -14.45 -22.29 -16.94
N GLU A 357 -14.82 -21.65 -15.82
CA GLU A 357 -15.97 -20.77 -15.66
C GLU A 357 -15.85 -19.49 -16.50
N LEU A 358 -14.62 -19.06 -16.78
CA LEU A 358 -14.29 -17.81 -17.47
C LEU A 358 -13.99 -18.02 -18.96
N LYS A 359 -14.14 -19.25 -19.47
CA LYS A 359 -13.71 -19.63 -20.82
C LYS A 359 -14.43 -18.82 -21.91
N ASP A 360 -15.71 -18.54 -21.72
CA ASP A 360 -16.55 -17.84 -22.71
C ASP A 360 -16.53 -16.31 -22.52
N TRP A 361 -15.78 -15.79 -21.55
CA TRP A 361 -15.67 -14.35 -21.34
C TRP A 361 -14.64 -13.78 -22.29
N ASN A 362 -15.00 -12.73 -23.03
CA ASN A 362 -13.99 -11.92 -23.72
C ASN A 362 -13.20 -11.07 -22.70
N THR A 363 -12.12 -10.42 -23.14
CA THR A 363 -11.26 -9.63 -22.25
C THR A 363 -11.97 -8.42 -21.64
N HIS A 364 -12.98 -7.88 -22.30
CA HIS A 364 -13.77 -6.77 -21.78
C HIS A 364 -14.69 -7.20 -20.64
N LEU A 365 -15.44 -8.29 -20.81
CA LEU A 365 -16.28 -8.86 -19.76
C LEU A 365 -15.44 -9.30 -18.55
N PHE A 366 -14.25 -9.85 -18.80
CA PHE A 366 -13.30 -10.15 -17.73
C PHE A 366 -12.80 -8.88 -17.02
N SER A 367 -12.47 -7.82 -17.77
CA SER A 367 -12.11 -6.53 -17.16
C SER A 367 -13.27 -5.95 -16.33
N ASN A 368 -14.50 -6.08 -16.79
CA ASN A 368 -15.70 -5.63 -16.08
C ASN A 368 -15.89 -6.38 -14.76
N PHE A 369 -15.68 -7.70 -14.77
CA PHE A 369 -15.63 -8.50 -13.53
C PHE A 369 -14.58 -7.96 -12.56
N LEU A 370 -13.34 -7.77 -12.99
CA LEU A 370 -12.26 -7.27 -12.12
C LEU A 370 -12.66 -5.95 -11.43
N TYR A 371 -13.18 -4.98 -12.21
CA TYR A 371 -13.59 -3.69 -11.66
C TYR A 371 -14.84 -3.75 -10.79
N THR A 372 -15.82 -4.60 -11.11
CA THR A 372 -17.07 -4.70 -10.34
C THR A 372 -16.84 -5.45 -9.03
N SER A 373 -16.00 -6.50 -9.05
CA SER A 373 -15.76 -7.37 -7.91
C SER A 373 -14.72 -6.79 -6.94
N PHE A 374 -13.67 -6.15 -7.45
CA PHE A 374 -12.59 -5.64 -6.61
C PHE A 374 -12.57 -4.11 -6.49
N GLY A 375 -13.22 -3.37 -7.40
CA GLY A 375 -13.18 -1.91 -7.41
C GLY A 375 -11.93 -1.35 -8.09
N ARG A 376 -11.52 -0.14 -7.70
CA ARG A 376 -10.37 0.57 -8.29
C ARG A 376 -9.36 0.94 -7.19
N PRO A 377 -8.04 0.86 -7.45
CA PRO A 377 -7.01 1.21 -6.45
C PRO A 377 -7.08 2.68 -5.97
N PHE A 378 -7.73 3.57 -6.72
CA PHE A 378 -7.83 5.00 -6.40
C PHE A 378 -8.97 5.39 -5.45
N GLU A 379 -10.02 4.59 -5.22
CA GLU A 379 -11.20 5.06 -4.49
C GLU A 379 -11.00 5.18 -2.96
N GLU A 380 -10.09 4.41 -2.36
CA GLU A 380 -9.74 4.52 -0.94
C GLU A 380 -8.85 5.73 -0.65
N ASN A 381 -7.82 5.96 -1.48
CA ASN A 381 -6.89 7.09 -1.32
C ASN A 381 -7.47 8.45 -1.75
N LYS A 382 -8.47 8.47 -2.63
CA LYS A 382 -9.06 9.71 -3.15
C LYS A 382 -9.99 10.40 -2.15
N LYS A 383 -10.75 9.67 -1.32
CA LYS A 383 -11.64 10.27 -0.31
C LYS A 383 -10.88 11.09 0.73
N LEU A 384 -9.73 10.60 1.21
CA LEU A 384 -8.86 11.31 2.16
C LEU A 384 -8.18 12.53 1.51
N LYS A 385 -7.75 12.39 0.25
CA LYS A 385 -7.12 13.47 -0.52
C LYS A 385 -8.08 14.62 -0.84
N ASP A 386 -9.33 14.32 -1.17
CA ASP A 386 -10.35 15.31 -1.53
C ASP A 386 -10.72 16.23 -0.34
N LEU A 387 -10.69 15.71 0.90
CA LEU A 387 -10.93 16.48 2.14
C LEU A 387 -9.73 17.35 2.55
N GLN A 388 -8.50 16.83 2.50
CA GLN A 388 -7.31 17.64 2.81
C GLN A 388 -7.15 18.78 1.80
N ASP A 389 -7.44 18.53 0.51
CA ASP A 389 -7.45 19.57 -0.51
C ASP A 389 -8.52 20.65 -0.25
N GLU A 390 -9.66 20.29 0.35
CA GLU A 390 -10.69 21.25 0.81
C GLU A 390 -10.21 22.08 2.02
N ARG A 391 -9.59 21.44 3.02
CA ARG A 391 -9.01 22.13 4.18
C ARG A 391 -7.90 23.11 3.77
N ASP A 392 -7.06 22.70 2.82
CA ASP A 392 -6.02 23.56 2.25
C ASP A 392 -6.63 24.76 1.50
N LYS A 393 -7.76 24.56 0.80
CA LYS A 393 -8.46 25.63 0.08
C LYS A 393 -9.10 26.65 1.03
N ASN A 394 -9.61 26.18 2.16
CA ASN A 394 -10.34 26.96 3.18
C ASN A 394 -9.41 27.59 4.23
N TYR A 395 -8.12 27.24 4.26
CA TYR A 395 -7.16 27.84 5.20
C TYR A 395 -7.04 29.37 4.98
N PRO A 396 -6.96 30.18 6.06
CA PRO A 396 -6.89 31.64 5.93
C PRO A 396 -5.72 32.09 5.05
N ARG A 397 -5.98 33.06 4.17
CA ARG A 397 -5.05 33.43 3.09
C ARG A 397 -4.11 34.58 3.43
N ASP A 398 -4.17 35.09 4.66
CA ASP A 398 -3.44 36.28 5.10
C ASP A 398 -1.92 36.13 4.94
N TYR A 399 -1.40 34.91 5.11
CA TYR A 399 0.02 34.61 4.98
C TYR A 399 0.33 33.45 4.03
N VAL A 400 -0.45 33.34 2.96
CA VAL A 400 -0.22 32.38 1.87
C VAL A 400 0.61 33.04 0.75
N SER A 401 1.66 32.36 0.30
CA SER A 401 2.52 32.82 -0.80
C SER A 401 2.76 31.73 -1.84
N LYS A 402 2.78 32.10 -3.12
CA LYS A 402 3.07 31.17 -4.22
C LYS A 402 4.58 30.94 -4.31
N LEU A 403 4.97 29.67 -4.26
CA LEU A 403 6.32 29.21 -4.59
C LEU A 403 6.25 28.40 -5.89
N GLY A 404 7.23 28.59 -6.77
CA GLY A 404 7.37 27.83 -8.01
C GLY A 404 7.76 26.35 -7.82
N ILE A 405 7.89 25.88 -6.58
CA ILE A 405 8.30 24.52 -6.25
C ILE A 405 7.11 23.56 -6.41
N ASN A 406 7.32 22.46 -7.15
CA ASN A 406 6.34 21.38 -7.32
C ASN A 406 6.64 20.19 -6.38
N VAL A 407 5.78 19.16 -6.37
CA VAL A 407 5.94 18.01 -5.46
C VAL A 407 7.23 17.23 -5.74
N SER A 408 7.59 17.02 -7.01
CA SER A 408 8.83 16.34 -7.39
C SER A 408 10.07 17.09 -6.87
N MET A 409 10.09 18.41 -7.07
CA MET A 409 11.18 19.25 -6.57
C MET A 409 11.29 19.19 -5.04
N TRP A 410 10.17 19.15 -4.33
CA TRP A 410 10.19 18.97 -2.87
C TRP A 410 10.76 17.61 -2.47
N LYS A 411 10.42 16.53 -3.19
CA LYS A 411 10.99 15.21 -2.92
C LYS A 411 12.51 15.23 -3.07
N ASP A 412 13.00 15.80 -4.17
CA ASP A 412 14.44 15.92 -4.44
C ASP A 412 15.15 16.72 -3.34
N LEU A 413 14.52 17.79 -2.83
CA LEU A 413 15.08 18.60 -1.74
C LEU A 413 15.13 17.86 -0.40
N ILE A 414 14.06 17.14 -0.04
CA ILE A 414 13.97 16.39 1.23
C ILE A 414 15.03 15.29 1.30
N GLN A 415 15.33 14.65 0.16
CA GLN A 415 16.30 13.55 0.09
C GLN A 415 17.76 14.01 0.07
N LYS A 416 18.04 15.32 0.00
CA LYS A 416 19.39 15.89 0.00
C LYS A 416 19.83 16.21 1.45
N PRO A 417 20.78 15.46 2.05
CA PRO A 417 21.17 15.67 3.45
C PRO A 417 21.80 17.04 3.72
N ASN A 418 22.39 17.67 2.70
CA ASN A 418 22.94 19.02 2.78
C ASN A 418 21.83 20.10 2.82
N VAL A 419 20.60 19.78 2.40
CA VAL A 419 19.45 20.69 2.38
C VAL A 419 18.51 20.42 3.56
N PHE A 420 18.12 19.16 3.77
CA PHE A 420 17.33 18.68 4.91
C PHE A 420 18.21 17.79 5.78
N THR A 421 18.50 18.25 7.01
CA THR A 421 19.14 17.38 8.00
C THR A 421 18.12 16.40 8.58
N GLU A 422 18.59 15.36 9.27
CA GLU A 422 17.72 14.42 9.99
C GLU A 422 16.77 15.13 10.97
N ALA A 423 17.26 16.15 11.69
CA ALA A 423 16.45 16.94 12.61
C ALA A 423 15.36 17.76 11.88
N ASP A 424 15.66 18.28 10.69
CA ASP A 424 14.69 19.00 9.88
C ASP A 424 13.57 18.07 9.39
N VAL A 425 13.94 16.87 8.92
CA VAL A 425 13.00 15.85 8.48
C VAL A 425 12.09 15.43 9.65
N ALA A 426 12.66 15.13 10.82
CA ALA A 426 11.90 14.78 12.01
C ALA A 426 10.89 15.89 12.38
N PHE A 427 11.31 17.15 12.33
CA PHE A 427 10.42 18.28 12.61
C PHE A 427 9.29 18.41 11.56
N MET A 428 9.58 18.22 10.27
CA MET A 428 8.55 18.21 9.23
C MET A 428 7.56 17.05 9.38
N LYS A 429 8.04 15.85 9.73
CA LYS A 429 7.20 14.68 10.02
C LYS A 429 6.24 15.00 11.16
N ARG A 430 6.72 15.58 12.25
CA ARG A 430 5.86 15.99 13.38
C ARG A 430 4.76 16.97 12.97
N LEU A 431 5.11 18.01 12.21
CA LEU A 431 4.11 18.96 11.70
C LEU A 431 3.13 18.31 10.70
N TYR A 432 3.52 17.22 10.04
CA TYR A 432 2.63 16.47 9.14
C TYR A 432 1.55 15.72 9.91
N VAL A 433 1.90 15.10 11.04
CA VAL A 433 0.93 14.31 11.81
C VAL A 433 -0.09 15.22 12.52
N ALA A 434 0.31 16.43 12.89
CA ALA A 434 -0.56 17.44 13.51
C ALA A 434 -1.82 17.76 12.68
N ASP A 435 -2.89 18.20 13.37
CA ASP A 435 -4.16 18.52 12.72
C ASP A 435 -3.97 19.57 11.61
N ASN A 436 -4.59 19.31 10.45
CA ASN A 436 -4.43 20.10 9.23
C ASN A 436 -2.97 20.29 8.76
N HIS A 437 -2.04 19.45 9.20
CA HIS A 437 -0.60 19.68 9.04
C HIS A 437 -0.13 21.02 9.64
N ALA A 438 -0.75 21.46 10.74
CA ALA A 438 -0.56 22.77 11.32
C ALA A 438 -0.40 22.74 12.84
N ALA A 439 0.49 23.58 13.37
CA ALA A 439 0.70 23.72 14.81
C ALA A 439 1.21 25.13 15.14
N THR A 440 0.99 25.60 16.38
CA THR A 440 1.63 26.81 16.86
C THR A 440 2.98 26.49 17.51
N CYS A 441 3.94 27.42 17.45
CA CYS A 441 5.21 27.26 18.18
C CYS A 441 5.00 27.21 19.71
N ASN A 442 3.87 27.74 20.19
CA ASN A 442 3.50 27.67 21.59
C ASN A 442 3.16 26.23 21.98
N ASP A 443 2.29 25.57 21.22
CA ASP A 443 1.87 24.19 21.46
C ASP A 443 3.09 23.24 21.38
N LEU A 444 3.93 23.41 20.37
CA LEU A 444 5.16 22.65 20.22
C LEU A 444 6.10 22.87 21.42
N GLY A 445 6.28 24.11 21.85
CA GLY A 445 7.15 24.45 22.98
C GLY A 445 6.67 23.86 24.30
N ILE A 446 5.35 23.85 24.54
CA ILE A 446 4.75 23.20 25.71
C ILE A 446 5.03 21.69 25.68
N GLN A 447 4.83 21.04 24.53
CA GLN A 447 5.07 19.61 24.36
C GLN A 447 6.53 19.22 24.60
N ASP A 448 7.48 20.05 24.14
CA ASP A 448 8.91 19.75 24.26
C ASP A 448 9.55 20.28 25.55
N GLY A 449 8.79 21.02 26.37
CA GLY A 449 9.33 21.71 27.55
C GLY A 449 10.35 22.81 27.20
N VAL A 450 10.24 23.43 26.03
CA VAL A 450 11.15 24.47 25.53
C VAL A 450 10.41 25.78 25.23
N SER A 451 11.16 26.88 25.10
CA SER A 451 10.58 28.13 24.64
C SER A 451 10.03 27.99 23.21
N SER A 452 8.86 28.57 22.94
CA SER A 452 8.30 28.68 21.59
C SER A 452 9.24 29.33 20.56
N SER A 453 10.19 30.15 21.02
CA SER A 453 11.22 30.75 20.17
C SER A 453 12.26 29.76 19.63
N SER A 454 12.39 28.57 20.25
CA SER A 454 13.39 27.55 19.90
C SER A 454 13.25 27.02 18.46
N TYR A 455 12.03 27.03 17.89
CA TYR A 455 11.77 26.54 16.53
C TYR A 455 12.13 27.55 15.44
N ILE A 456 12.27 28.84 15.77
CA ILE A 456 12.46 29.91 14.79
C ILE A 456 13.81 29.75 14.07
N THR A 457 14.89 29.57 14.83
CA THR A 457 16.25 29.50 14.25
C THR A 457 16.43 28.29 13.32
N PRO A 458 16.04 27.05 13.71
CA PRO A 458 16.09 25.89 12.81
C PRO A 458 15.29 26.10 11.52
N VAL A 459 14.05 26.60 11.63
CA VAL A 459 13.19 26.87 10.47
C VAL A 459 13.79 27.89 9.52
N VAL A 460 14.38 28.98 10.04
CA VAL A 460 15.07 29.99 9.23
C VAL A 460 16.28 29.39 8.52
N SER A 461 17.04 28.52 9.20
CA SER A 461 18.21 27.84 8.61
C SER A 461 17.82 26.91 7.47
N LEU A 462 16.79 26.08 7.67
CA LEU A 462 16.24 25.19 6.64
C LEU A 462 15.71 25.97 5.44
N ALA A 463 14.91 27.02 5.69
CA ALA A 463 14.35 27.86 4.64
C ALA A 463 15.43 28.50 3.75
N LYS A 464 16.57 28.93 4.33
CA LYS A 464 17.69 29.49 3.57
C LYS A 464 18.34 28.46 2.65
N ARG A 465 18.59 27.25 3.15
CA ARG A 465 19.15 26.15 2.34
C ARG A 465 18.22 25.76 1.19
N VAL A 466 16.92 25.67 1.44
CA VAL A 466 15.91 25.44 0.40
C VAL A 466 15.91 26.56 -0.64
N VAL A 467 16.02 27.82 -0.20
CA VAL A 467 16.04 28.98 -1.10
C VAL A 467 17.23 28.94 -2.05
N GLU A 468 18.41 28.63 -1.52
CA GLU A 468 19.66 28.54 -2.26
C GLU A 468 19.64 27.37 -3.26
N GLU A 469 19.28 26.17 -2.80
CA GLU A 469 19.26 24.97 -3.64
C GLU A 469 18.20 25.05 -4.75
N ALA A 470 17.00 25.56 -4.43
CA ALA A 470 15.90 25.67 -5.38
C ALA A 470 15.97 26.95 -6.25
N ASN A 471 16.97 27.81 -6.03
CA ASN A 471 17.16 29.10 -6.71
C ASN A 471 15.87 29.96 -6.73
N ILE A 472 15.21 30.08 -5.58
CA ILE A 472 13.97 30.87 -5.43
C ILE A 472 14.25 32.24 -4.82
N GLN A 473 13.44 33.24 -5.17
CA GLN A 473 13.55 34.56 -4.56
C GLN A 473 13.08 34.54 -3.10
N PRO A 474 13.78 35.22 -2.17
CA PRO A 474 13.31 35.38 -0.80
C PRO A 474 11.93 36.05 -0.73
N ILE A 475 11.10 35.63 0.22
CA ILE A 475 9.80 36.24 0.47
C ILE A 475 9.96 37.42 1.43
N TYR A 476 9.31 38.54 1.13
CA TYR A 476 9.30 39.74 1.96
C TYR A 476 7.93 39.94 2.64
N GLY A 477 7.95 40.37 3.90
CA GLY A 477 6.79 40.77 4.68
C GLY A 477 6.26 42.15 4.27
N THR A 478 5.11 42.54 4.85
CA THR A 478 4.51 43.87 4.65
C THR A 478 5.38 45.00 5.22
N ASP A 479 6.29 44.68 6.13
CA ASP A 479 7.29 45.56 6.72
C ASP A 479 8.59 45.65 5.88
N GLY A 480 8.65 44.99 4.73
CA GLY A 480 9.82 44.95 3.84
C GLY A 480 10.95 44.04 4.33
N LYS A 481 10.78 43.31 5.44
CA LYS A 481 11.79 42.37 5.94
C LYS A 481 11.65 40.99 5.31
N ARG A 482 12.74 40.23 5.25
CA ARG A 482 12.72 38.84 4.76
C ARG A 482 12.00 37.94 5.75
N THR A 483 11.07 37.13 5.23
CA THR A 483 10.22 36.25 6.03
C THR A 483 10.48 34.80 5.65
N TRP A 484 11.49 34.20 6.27
CA TRP A 484 12.01 32.88 5.89
C TRP A 484 11.04 31.72 6.16
N TRP A 485 10.29 31.75 7.27
CA TRP A 485 9.35 30.67 7.60
C TRP A 485 8.29 30.46 6.50
N ARG A 486 7.95 31.52 5.74
CA ARG A 486 7.02 31.44 4.60
C ARG A 486 7.55 30.56 3.48
N ILE A 487 8.82 30.19 3.44
CA ILE A 487 9.33 29.24 2.45
C ILE A 487 8.74 27.84 2.67
N LEU A 488 8.57 27.44 3.93
CA LEU A 488 8.14 26.09 4.31
C LEU A 488 6.65 26.03 4.64
N PHE A 489 6.08 27.14 5.15
CA PHE A 489 4.74 27.15 5.73
C PHE A 489 3.82 28.22 5.13
N TRP A 490 2.52 27.97 5.27
CA TRP A 490 1.48 28.99 5.39
C TRP A 490 1.28 29.34 6.87
N GLY A 491 0.49 30.37 7.16
CA GLY A 491 0.15 30.66 8.55
C GLY A 491 -1.07 31.55 8.72
N SER A 492 -1.59 31.56 9.93
CA SER A 492 -2.71 32.40 10.36
C SER A 492 -2.65 32.59 11.88
N TYR A 493 -3.31 33.64 12.39
CA TYR A 493 -3.55 33.79 13.82
C TYR A 493 -4.79 32.97 14.22
N LYS A 494 -4.65 32.19 15.30
CA LYS A 494 -5.78 31.54 15.97
C LYS A 494 -6.58 32.55 16.80
N GLU A 495 -7.80 32.19 17.21
CA GLU A 495 -8.68 33.04 18.03
C GLU A 495 -8.05 33.43 19.38
N ASP A 496 -7.17 32.58 19.91
CA ASP A 496 -6.41 32.81 21.14
C ASP A 496 -5.20 33.76 20.97
N GLY A 497 -4.95 34.25 19.75
CA GLY A 497 -3.86 35.16 19.42
C GLY A 497 -2.51 34.49 19.12
N HIS A 498 -2.42 33.16 19.20
CA HIS A 498 -1.19 32.44 18.83
C HIS A 498 -1.07 32.28 17.30
N PHE A 499 0.17 32.38 16.80
CA PHE A 499 0.46 32.23 15.38
C PHE A 499 0.68 30.77 15.02
N GLU A 500 -0.09 30.27 14.06
CA GLU A 500 -0.02 28.90 13.56
C GLU A 500 0.83 28.80 12.29
N TRP A 501 1.65 27.75 12.22
CA TRP A 501 2.35 27.34 11.01
C TRP A 501 1.70 26.11 10.43
N LYS A 502 1.32 26.18 9.15
CA LYS A 502 0.78 25.05 8.37
C LYS A 502 1.76 24.64 7.29
N LEU A 503 2.10 23.36 7.20
CA LEU A 503 2.90 22.83 6.10
C LEU A 503 2.28 23.18 4.75
N ARG A 504 3.13 23.56 3.80
CA ARG A 504 2.66 23.79 2.44
C ARG A 504 2.07 22.51 1.85
N PRO A 505 0.92 22.57 1.15
CA PRO A 505 0.27 21.38 0.60
C PRO A 505 1.19 20.51 -0.26
N LYS A 506 2.03 21.14 -1.08
CA LYS A 506 2.97 20.41 -1.94
C LYS A 506 4.13 19.78 -1.18
N LEU A 507 4.53 20.37 -0.05
CA LEU A 507 5.55 19.83 0.84
C LEU A 507 4.99 18.65 1.65
N ALA A 508 3.76 18.79 2.19
CA ALA A 508 3.05 17.69 2.86
C ALA A 508 2.88 16.48 1.91
N LYS A 509 2.45 16.71 0.66
CA LYS A 509 2.35 15.66 -0.38
C LYS A 509 3.69 15.00 -0.71
N ALA A 510 4.81 15.72 -0.62
CA ALA A 510 6.13 15.15 -0.83
C ALA A 510 6.57 14.28 0.36
N LEU A 511 6.31 14.73 1.60
CA LEU A 511 6.57 13.98 2.83
C LEU A 511 5.81 12.66 2.85
N ALA A 512 4.48 12.69 2.63
CA ALA A 512 3.64 11.49 2.58
C ALA A 512 4.16 10.45 1.57
N SER A 513 4.68 10.92 0.44
CA SER A 513 5.18 10.03 -0.60
C SER A 513 6.56 9.44 -0.30
N ILE A 514 7.37 10.06 0.56
CA ILE A 514 8.68 9.55 0.98
C ILE A 514 8.52 8.69 2.24
N TYR A 515 7.56 9.06 3.10
CA TYR A 515 7.32 8.51 4.42
C TYR A 515 5.85 8.08 4.55
N PRO A 516 5.45 6.99 3.87
CA PRO A 516 4.06 6.51 3.87
C PRO A 516 3.58 6.11 5.27
N GLU A 517 4.49 5.83 6.21
CA GLU A 517 4.16 5.50 7.59
C GLU A 517 3.43 6.64 8.33
N LEU A 518 3.61 7.89 7.90
CA LEU A 518 3.02 9.06 8.57
C LEU A 518 1.49 9.09 8.54
N ASP A 519 0.88 8.50 7.51
CA ASP A 519 -0.57 8.45 7.38
C ASP A 519 -1.19 7.50 8.41
N ASN A 520 -0.46 6.46 8.83
CA ASN A 520 -0.92 5.54 9.87
C ASN A 520 -0.88 6.19 11.27
N ILE A 521 0.21 6.89 11.59
CA ILE A 521 0.37 7.59 12.88
C ILE A 521 -0.73 8.63 13.07
N ARG A 522 -1.03 9.40 12.03
CA ARG A 522 -2.11 10.40 12.05
C ARG A 522 -3.46 9.78 12.39
N ASN A 523 -3.81 8.63 11.81
CA ASN A 523 -5.07 7.95 12.10
C ASN A 523 -5.17 7.46 13.55
N VAL A 524 -4.05 7.05 14.15
CA VAL A 524 -4.00 6.64 15.56
C VAL A 524 -4.29 7.83 16.48
N GLU A 525 -3.59 8.96 16.30
CA GLU A 525 -3.77 10.16 17.14
C GLU A 525 -5.20 10.72 17.07
N ILE A 526 -5.84 10.69 15.88
CA ILE A 526 -7.22 11.14 15.69
C ILE A 526 -8.19 10.28 16.51
N GLU A 527 -7.98 8.98 16.53
CA GLU A 527 -8.88 8.04 17.23
C GLU A 527 -8.66 8.10 18.74
N GLU A 528 -7.43 8.31 19.22
CA GLU A 528 -7.16 8.58 20.64
C GLU A 528 -7.86 9.86 21.10
N GLN A 529 -7.91 10.90 20.25
CA GLN A 529 -8.63 12.14 20.57
C GLN A 529 -10.15 11.93 20.68
N GLU A 530 -10.73 11.03 19.87
CA GLU A 530 -12.15 10.68 19.98
C GLU A 530 -12.44 9.83 21.24
N ASP A 531 -11.50 8.96 21.66
CA ASP A 531 -11.60 8.26 22.95
C ASP A 531 -11.58 9.25 24.13
N TYR A 532 -10.70 10.27 24.08
CA TYR A 532 -10.70 11.34 25.07
C TYR A 532 -12.04 12.11 25.09
N ASN A 533 -12.61 12.41 23.93
CA ASN A 533 -13.90 13.10 23.82
C ASN A 533 -15.04 12.28 24.45
N LEU A 534 -15.04 10.95 24.26
CA LEU A 534 -16.00 10.04 24.90
C LEU A 534 -15.87 10.09 26.43
N VAL A 535 -14.65 10.08 26.96
CA VAL A 535 -14.38 10.19 28.41
C VAL A 535 -14.89 11.53 28.96
N GLU A 536 -14.65 12.64 28.26
CA GLU A 536 -15.16 13.97 28.64
C GLU A 536 -16.69 14.03 28.66
N GLU A 537 -17.37 13.42 27.69
CA GLU A 537 -18.83 13.34 27.68
C GLU A 537 -19.35 12.57 28.91
N LEU A 538 -18.69 11.46 29.25
CA LEU A 538 -19.05 10.62 30.39
C LEU A 538 -18.77 11.26 31.75
N LYS A 539 -17.77 12.15 31.86
CA LYS A 539 -17.53 12.96 33.07
C LYS A 539 -18.76 13.81 33.44
N GLN A 540 -19.54 14.23 32.45
CA GLN A 540 -20.70 15.09 32.64
C GLN A 540 -22.03 14.33 32.82
N ALA A 541 -22.03 13.02 32.54
CA ALA A 541 -23.19 12.15 32.56
C ALA A 541 -23.81 11.96 33.96
N SER A 542 -25.14 11.92 34.03
CA SER A 542 -25.86 11.40 35.20
C SER A 542 -26.00 9.89 35.04
N LEU A 543 -25.36 9.11 35.91
CA LEU A 543 -25.37 7.63 35.88
C LEU A 543 -26.33 7.02 36.93
N SER A 544 -27.29 7.81 37.41
CA SER A 544 -28.27 7.41 38.42
C SER A 544 -29.28 6.40 37.85
N GLY A 545 -29.32 5.18 38.38
CA GLY A 545 -30.34 4.17 38.08
C GLY A 545 -29.88 2.92 37.32
N ALA A 546 -28.59 2.78 37.01
CA ALA A 546 -28.02 1.52 36.49
C ALA A 546 -27.85 0.50 37.64
N GLU A 547 -28.97 0.02 38.18
CA GLU A 547 -28.99 -1.08 39.16
C GLU A 547 -29.19 -2.41 38.44
N GLY A 548 -28.08 -3.09 38.20
CA GLY A 548 -28.04 -4.43 37.58
C GLY A 548 -26.71 -4.62 36.87
N GLY A 549 -25.96 -5.66 37.24
CA GLY A 549 -24.72 -6.00 36.54
C GLY A 549 -25.04 -6.31 35.08
N PHE A 550 -24.61 -5.43 34.18
CA PHE A 550 -24.68 -5.69 32.74
C PHE A 550 -23.90 -6.98 32.46
N GLN A 551 -24.41 -7.83 31.57
CA GLN A 551 -23.75 -9.06 31.17
C GLN A 551 -23.54 -9.03 29.66
N TYR A 552 -22.39 -9.54 29.21
CA TYR A 552 -22.06 -9.59 27.80
C TYR A 552 -23.09 -10.39 27.01
N ALA A 553 -23.48 -9.84 25.87
CA ALA A 553 -24.36 -10.52 24.94
C ALA A 553 -23.61 -11.60 24.15
N GLY A 554 -22.28 -11.46 24.00
CA GLY A 554 -21.44 -12.40 23.26
C GLY A 554 -21.85 -12.53 21.79
N LYS A 555 -22.33 -11.43 21.20
CA LYS A 555 -22.82 -11.39 19.82
C LYS A 555 -22.07 -10.31 19.03
N PRO A 556 -21.53 -10.64 17.84
CA PRO A 556 -20.92 -9.65 16.98
C PRO A 556 -21.87 -8.50 16.61
N LYS A 557 -21.39 -7.26 16.72
CA LYS A 557 -22.09 -6.05 16.27
C LYS A 557 -21.61 -5.72 14.85
N LYS A 558 -22.54 -5.45 13.94
CA LYS A 558 -22.22 -5.09 12.55
C LYS A 558 -21.43 -3.78 12.53
N LYS A 559 -20.31 -3.77 11.80
CA LYS A 559 -19.47 -2.58 11.61
C LYS A 559 -20.28 -1.45 10.96
N GLN A 560 -20.28 -0.29 11.61
CA GLN A 560 -20.85 0.93 11.04
C GLN A 560 -19.89 1.57 10.04
N PRO A 561 -20.40 2.26 9.00
CA PRO A 561 -19.54 3.01 8.11
C PRO A 561 -18.77 4.08 8.92
N PRO A 562 -17.51 4.35 8.56
CA PRO A 562 -16.74 5.39 9.23
C PRO A 562 -17.41 6.75 9.04
N THR A 563 -17.38 7.56 10.08
CA THR A 563 -17.82 8.96 10.09
C THR A 563 -16.65 9.89 9.77
N TYR A 564 -16.96 11.13 9.40
CA TYR A 564 -15.94 12.16 9.19
C TYR A 564 -16.13 13.27 10.23
N THR A 565 -15.31 13.27 11.28
CA THR A 565 -15.28 14.32 12.31
C THR A 565 -14.10 15.25 12.02
N ASN A 566 -14.33 16.56 11.90
CA ASN A 566 -13.29 17.55 11.58
C ASN A 566 -12.45 17.23 10.31
N GLY A 567 -13.06 16.52 9.35
CA GLY A 567 -12.41 16.13 8.09
C GLY A 567 -11.49 14.91 8.20
N HIS A 568 -11.54 14.19 9.32
CA HIS A 568 -10.81 12.96 9.53
C HIS A 568 -11.74 11.75 9.59
N ARG A 569 -11.27 10.62 9.07
CA ARG A 569 -12.01 9.36 9.10
C ARG A 569 -11.96 8.80 10.53
N THR A 570 -13.12 8.70 11.16
CA THR A 570 -13.27 8.14 12.50
C THR A 570 -14.31 7.02 12.51
N TYR A 571 -14.28 6.18 13.53
CA TYR A 571 -15.35 5.22 13.77
C TYR A 571 -16.33 5.72 14.84
N PRO A 572 -17.65 5.58 14.62
CA PRO A 572 -18.65 6.03 15.58
C PRO A 572 -18.55 5.20 16.86
N ARG A 573 -18.61 5.90 18.01
CA ARG A 573 -18.65 5.32 19.36
C ARG A 573 -20.02 5.54 19.94
N ASP A 574 -20.59 4.51 20.55
CA ASP A 574 -21.85 4.60 21.26
C ASP A 574 -21.61 4.76 22.76
N ARG A 575 -22.02 5.91 23.30
CA ARG A 575 -21.90 6.21 24.72
C ARG A 575 -22.58 5.16 25.60
N GLN A 576 -23.68 4.56 25.17
CA GLN A 576 -24.36 3.53 25.96
C GLN A 576 -23.52 2.25 26.06
N THR A 577 -22.82 1.87 24.99
CA THR A 577 -21.87 0.76 24.97
C THR A 577 -20.77 0.96 26.04
N ALA A 578 -20.20 2.17 26.14
CA ALA A 578 -19.24 2.47 27.20
C ALA A 578 -19.86 2.41 28.61
N ILE A 579 -21.07 2.94 28.82
CA ILE A 579 -21.77 2.86 30.11
C ILE A 579 -22.04 1.41 30.51
N ASN A 580 -22.41 0.55 29.57
CA ASN A 580 -22.65 -0.86 29.80
C ASN A 580 -21.37 -1.57 30.25
N ALA A 581 -20.24 -1.32 29.59
CA ALA A 581 -18.94 -1.88 29.97
C ALA A 581 -18.51 -1.44 31.37
N LEU A 582 -18.63 -0.15 31.70
CA LEU A 582 -18.35 0.34 33.06
C LEU A 582 -19.28 -0.29 34.11
N THR A 583 -20.55 -0.51 33.75
CA THR A 583 -21.53 -1.16 34.64
C THR A 583 -21.22 -2.64 34.84
N HIS A 584 -20.71 -3.33 33.81
CA HIS A 584 -20.22 -4.71 33.91
C HIS A 584 -19.07 -4.83 34.91
N ALA A 585 -18.12 -3.90 34.85
CA ALA A 585 -16.99 -3.82 35.77
C ALA A 585 -17.35 -3.20 37.14
N HIS A 586 -18.64 -2.99 37.44
CA HIS A 586 -19.12 -2.37 38.68
C HIS A 586 -18.49 -0.99 38.98
N TYR A 587 -18.05 -0.27 37.95
CA TYR A 587 -17.31 0.99 38.06
C TYR A 587 -16.00 0.86 38.84
N GLU A 588 -15.36 -0.30 38.78
CA GLU A 588 -14.07 -0.60 39.40
C GLU A 588 -13.00 -0.82 38.33
N CYS A 589 -11.73 -0.64 38.70
CA CYS A 589 -10.62 -0.82 37.76
C CYS A 589 -10.42 -2.31 37.48
N GLU A 590 -10.45 -2.71 36.22
CA GLU A 590 -10.28 -4.11 35.81
C GLU A 590 -8.83 -4.60 35.99
N ILE A 591 -7.84 -3.70 36.17
CA ILE A 591 -6.47 -4.10 36.53
C ILE A 591 -6.37 -4.51 38.00
N ASP A 592 -6.96 -3.73 38.89
CA ASP A 592 -6.97 -4.00 40.33
C ASP A 592 -8.14 -3.24 40.98
N ILE A 593 -9.04 -4.00 41.60
CA ILE A 593 -10.23 -3.50 42.30
C ILE A 593 -9.89 -2.61 43.50
N ASP A 594 -8.71 -2.80 44.10
CA ASP A 594 -8.24 -2.04 45.26
C ASP A 594 -7.58 -0.72 44.87
N HIS A 595 -7.40 -0.44 43.56
CA HIS A 595 -6.88 0.83 43.12
C HIS A 595 -7.74 2.01 43.61
N PRO A 596 -7.10 3.08 44.15
CA PRO A 596 -7.83 4.20 44.69
C PRO A 596 -8.64 4.92 43.61
N SER A 597 -9.90 5.18 43.93
CA SER A 597 -10.83 5.97 43.12
C SER A 597 -11.71 6.82 44.04
N PHE A 598 -12.46 7.75 43.46
CA PHE A 598 -13.35 8.67 44.16
C PHE A 598 -14.78 8.56 43.63
N ILE A 599 -15.75 8.98 44.43
CA ILE A 599 -17.16 9.01 44.02
C ILE A 599 -17.40 10.20 43.09
N ARG A 600 -18.13 9.96 42.00
CA ARG A 600 -18.47 10.99 41.00
C ARG A 600 -19.31 12.10 41.62
N LYS A 601 -19.15 13.34 41.13
CA LYS A 601 -19.92 14.49 41.64
C LYS A 601 -21.43 14.40 41.38
N LYS A 602 -21.84 13.72 40.29
CA LYS A 602 -23.23 13.62 39.81
C LYS A 602 -23.78 12.19 39.88
N SER A 603 -23.12 11.29 40.59
CA SER A 603 -23.51 9.87 40.67
C SER A 603 -22.96 9.27 41.97
N ASP A 604 -23.58 8.19 42.45
CA ASP A 604 -23.14 7.38 43.58
C ASP A 604 -22.01 6.40 43.23
N LYS A 605 -21.57 6.33 41.97
CA LYS A 605 -20.56 5.38 41.48
C LYS A 605 -19.13 5.91 41.62
N LYS A 606 -18.17 4.98 41.76
CA LYS A 606 -16.73 5.27 41.65
C LYS A 606 -16.40 5.81 40.24
N TYR A 607 -15.30 6.56 40.15
CA TYR A 607 -14.84 7.13 38.89
C TYR A 607 -13.81 6.19 38.22
N THR A 608 -14.16 5.75 37.01
CA THR A 608 -13.32 4.98 36.10
C THR A 608 -13.55 5.47 34.67
N GLU A 609 -12.57 5.25 33.80
CA GLU A 609 -12.53 5.71 32.43
C GLU A 609 -12.65 4.48 31.50
N PRO A 610 -13.57 4.49 30.53
CA PRO A 610 -13.62 3.44 29.52
C PRO A 610 -12.43 3.57 28.58
N HIS A 611 -11.85 2.44 28.19
CA HIS A 611 -10.78 2.36 27.20
C HIS A 611 -11.06 1.20 26.24
N HIS A 612 -11.03 1.43 24.92
CA HIS A 612 -11.12 0.34 23.94
C HIS A 612 -9.82 -0.45 23.92
N LEU A 613 -9.83 -1.71 24.39
CA LEU A 613 -8.64 -2.56 24.49
C LEU A 613 -8.03 -2.81 23.11
N VAL A 614 -8.83 -3.19 22.11
CA VAL A 614 -8.39 -3.11 20.71
C VAL A 614 -8.69 -1.69 20.21
N PRO A 615 -7.67 -0.86 19.86
CA PRO A 615 -7.90 0.54 19.54
C PRO A 615 -8.75 0.75 18.29
N MET A 616 -9.62 1.77 18.33
CA MET A 616 -10.58 2.06 17.25
C MET A 616 -9.91 2.39 15.91
N ALA A 617 -8.67 2.90 15.92
CA ALA A 617 -7.86 3.14 14.71
C ALA A 617 -7.63 1.90 13.85
N TYR A 618 -7.71 0.70 14.45
CA TYR A 618 -7.52 -0.56 13.75
C TYR A 618 -8.83 -1.20 13.30
N SER A 619 -9.97 -0.49 13.36
CA SER A 619 -11.27 -1.05 12.96
C SER A 619 -11.28 -1.61 11.54
N ASP A 620 -10.44 -1.13 10.61
CA ASP A 620 -10.29 -1.70 9.27
C ASP A 620 -9.69 -3.10 9.21
N LYS A 621 -8.99 -3.54 10.25
CA LYS A 621 -8.46 -4.90 10.37
C LYS A 621 -9.53 -5.91 10.81
N PHE A 622 -10.75 -5.45 11.07
CA PHE A 622 -11.85 -6.28 11.58
C PHE A 622 -13.12 -6.09 10.75
N ASP A 623 -13.84 -7.19 10.51
CA ASP A 623 -15.14 -7.21 9.83
C ASP A 623 -16.32 -6.85 10.77
N VAL A 624 -16.05 -6.85 12.08
CA VAL A 624 -16.99 -6.53 13.14
C VAL A 624 -16.75 -5.13 13.71
N CYS A 625 -17.73 -4.58 14.41
CA CYS A 625 -17.57 -3.31 15.12
C CYS A 625 -16.64 -3.51 16.33
N LEU A 626 -15.62 -2.64 16.47
CA LEU A 626 -14.77 -2.61 17.66
C LEU A 626 -15.43 -1.88 18.85
N ASP A 627 -16.46 -1.09 18.60
CA ASP A 627 -17.25 -0.41 19.64
C ASP A 627 -18.33 -1.35 20.20
N VAL A 628 -17.88 -2.30 21.02
CA VAL A 628 -18.68 -3.31 21.72
C VAL A 628 -18.24 -3.41 23.17
N GLU A 629 -19.15 -3.79 24.07
CA GLU A 629 -18.89 -3.82 25.51
C GLU A 629 -17.72 -4.72 25.89
N GLU A 630 -17.55 -5.84 25.18
CA GLU A 630 -16.47 -6.81 25.38
C GLU A 630 -15.09 -6.22 25.06
N ASN A 631 -15.02 -5.20 24.21
CA ASN A 631 -13.76 -4.53 23.83
C ASN A 631 -13.45 -3.30 24.69
N ILE A 632 -14.38 -2.84 25.54
CA ILE A 632 -14.16 -1.68 26.41
C ILE A 632 -13.82 -2.19 27.81
N VAL A 633 -12.74 -1.67 28.40
CA VAL A 633 -12.31 -1.95 29.77
C VAL A 633 -12.49 -0.74 30.67
N SER A 634 -12.78 -0.96 31.94
CA SER A 634 -12.94 0.05 32.98
C SER A 634 -11.62 0.25 33.72
N LEU A 635 -11.03 1.45 33.63
CA LEU A 635 -9.72 1.73 34.23
C LEU A 635 -9.79 2.90 35.21
N CYS A 636 -8.97 2.87 36.27
CA CYS A 636 -8.71 4.09 37.03
C CYS A 636 -7.85 5.05 36.18
N SER A 637 -7.87 6.35 36.49
CA SER A 637 -7.10 7.33 35.72
C SER A 637 -5.60 7.04 35.68
N ASN A 638 -5.04 6.36 36.69
CA ASN A 638 -3.63 5.97 36.66
C ASN A 638 -3.37 4.88 35.60
N CYS A 639 -4.12 3.78 35.64
CA CYS A 639 -3.96 2.67 34.70
C CYS A 639 -4.25 3.09 33.26
N HIS A 640 -5.27 3.93 33.05
CA HIS A 640 -5.58 4.47 31.72
C HIS A 640 -4.40 5.27 31.16
N ASN A 641 -3.88 6.23 31.94
CA ASN A 641 -2.70 7.02 31.52
C ASN A 641 -1.44 6.15 31.38
N GLN A 642 -1.29 5.10 32.17
CA GLN A 642 -0.15 4.18 32.05
C GLN A 642 -0.19 3.38 30.75
N ILE A 643 -1.38 3.04 30.23
CA ILE A 643 -1.50 2.38 28.91
C ILE A 643 -1.03 3.30 27.78
N HIS A 644 -1.37 4.59 27.81
CA HIS A 644 -0.97 5.53 26.74
C HIS A 644 0.44 6.10 26.91
N TYR A 645 0.87 6.40 28.14
CA TYR A 645 2.08 7.17 28.41
C TYR A 645 3.12 6.43 29.27
N GLY A 646 2.75 5.28 29.81
CA GLY A 646 3.61 4.50 30.69
C GLY A 646 4.62 3.67 29.91
N ARG A 647 5.87 3.67 30.37
CA ARG A 647 6.93 2.77 29.86
C ARG A 647 6.53 1.29 29.99
N ASP A 648 5.78 0.98 31.04
CA ASP A 648 5.38 -0.38 31.41
C ASP A 648 3.91 -0.66 31.01
N ALA A 649 3.39 0.01 29.96
CA ALA A 649 2.05 -0.20 29.43
C ALA A 649 1.79 -1.68 29.06
N LYS A 650 2.84 -2.36 28.61
CA LYS A 650 2.81 -3.77 28.21
C LYS A 650 2.25 -4.67 29.30
N ASP A 651 2.65 -4.49 30.56
CA ASP A 651 2.22 -5.34 31.68
C ASP A 651 0.69 -5.26 31.89
N LEU A 652 0.11 -4.07 31.72
CA LEU A 652 -1.35 -3.86 31.81
C LEU A 652 -2.07 -4.50 30.61
N LEU A 653 -1.52 -4.34 29.40
CA LEU A 653 -2.10 -4.91 28.19
C LEU A 653 -2.10 -6.44 28.21
N GLU A 654 -1.04 -7.06 28.74
CA GLU A 654 -0.96 -8.52 28.92
C GLU A 654 -2.05 -9.04 29.85
N GLN A 655 -2.24 -8.39 31.01
CA GLN A 655 -3.30 -8.75 31.95
C GLN A 655 -4.69 -8.62 31.32
N LEU A 656 -5.00 -7.45 30.75
CA LEU A 656 -6.30 -7.18 30.15
C LEU A 656 -6.60 -8.12 28.97
N TYR A 657 -5.60 -8.44 28.15
CA TYR A 657 -5.77 -9.40 27.07
C TYR A 657 -6.13 -10.79 27.58
N GLU A 658 -5.41 -11.28 28.58
CA GLU A 658 -5.64 -12.62 29.14
C GLU A 658 -7.04 -12.74 29.74
N GLU A 659 -7.52 -11.68 30.38
CA GLU A 659 -8.88 -11.59 30.92
C GLU A 659 -9.95 -11.46 29.82
N ARG A 660 -9.65 -10.81 28.69
CA ARG A 660 -10.65 -10.45 27.66
C ARG A 660 -10.67 -11.32 26.42
N LYS A 661 -9.63 -12.12 26.14
CA LYS A 661 -9.47 -12.85 24.87
C LYS A 661 -10.66 -13.73 24.48
N LEU A 662 -11.34 -14.36 25.45
CA LEU A 662 -12.53 -15.17 25.18
C LEU A 662 -13.76 -14.31 24.85
N ALA A 663 -13.93 -13.18 25.55
CA ALA A 663 -15.01 -12.24 25.31
C ALA A 663 -14.85 -11.56 23.93
N LEU A 664 -13.64 -11.09 23.61
CA LEU A 664 -13.31 -10.54 22.29
C LEU A 664 -13.60 -11.55 21.17
N LYS A 665 -13.15 -12.79 21.33
CA LYS A 665 -13.42 -13.86 20.35
C LYS A 665 -14.91 -14.12 20.17
N SER A 666 -15.72 -14.03 21.23
CA SER A 666 -17.17 -14.26 21.17
C SER A 666 -17.92 -13.23 20.31
N VAL A 667 -17.40 -12.01 20.21
CA VAL A 667 -17.96 -10.93 19.37
C VAL A 667 -17.26 -10.81 18.01
N GLY A 668 -16.41 -11.78 17.64
CA GLY A 668 -15.71 -11.82 16.36
C GLY A 668 -14.44 -10.98 16.28
N ILE A 669 -13.94 -10.47 17.42
CA ILE A 669 -12.65 -9.77 17.49
C ILE A 669 -11.56 -10.83 17.77
N VAL A 670 -10.92 -11.31 16.71
CA VAL A 670 -9.85 -12.33 16.79
C VAL A 670 -8.50 -11.61 16.71
N ILE A 671 -7.80 -11.54 17.85
CA ILE A 671 -6.50 -10.87 17.98
C ILE A 671 -5.59 -11.65 18.93
N THR A 672 -4.29 -11.65 18.64
CA THR A 672 -3.22 -12.19 19.52
C THR A 672 -2.69 -11.11 20.47
N LEU A 673 -2.03 -11.53 21.55
CA LEU A 673 -1.40 -10.60 22.49
C LEU A 673 -0.33 -9.73 21.80
N GLU A 674 0.48 -10.34 20.93
CA GLU A 674 1.53 -9.63 20.17
C GLU A 674 0.92 -8.59 19.24
N GLN A 675 -0.17 -8.94 18.54
CA GLN A 675 -0.89 -7.99 17.69
C GLN A 675 -1.46 -6.84 18.53
N LEU A 676 -2.04 -7.12 19.69
CA LEU A 676 -2.55 -6.10 20.60
C LEU A 676 -1.42 -5.15 21.03
N ILE A 677 -0.31 -5.66 21.56
CA ILE A 677 0.83 -4.85 22.00
C ILE A 677 1.38 -4.00 20.84
N SER A 678 1.46 -4.57 19.63
CA SER A 678 1.94 -3.83 18.45
C SER A 678 1.06 -2.63 18.12
N MET A 679 -0.25 -2.69 18.39
CA MET A 679 -1.19 -1.60 18.11
C MET A 679 -0.95 -0.37 18.98
N TYR A 680 -0.41 -0.57 20.19
CA TYR A 680 -0.02 0.51 21.13
C TYR A 680 1.43 0.96 20.97
N SER A 681 2.25 0.20 20.24
CA SER A 681 3.68 0.48 20.04
C SER A 681 3.97 1.42 18.85
N VAL A 682 2.93 1.93 18.17
CA VAL A 682 3.04 2.81 16.99
C VAL A 682 3.22 4.30 17.36
N VAL A 683 3.08 4.65 18.64
CA VAL A 683 3.13 6.04 19.12
C VAL A 683 4.32 6.24 20.06
N PHE A 684 5.56 6.14 19.57
CA PHE A 684 6.75 6.70 20.26
C PHE A 684 7.86 7.08 19.29
#